data_AF-A0A814N710-F1
#
_entry.id   AF-A0A814N710-F1
#
_cell.length_a   1.000
_cell.length_b   1.000
_cell.length_c   1.000
_cell.angle_alpha   90.00
_cell.angle_beta   90.00
_cell.angle_gamma   90.00
#
_symmetry.space_group_name_H-M   'P 1'
#
loop_
_entity.id
_entity.type
_entity.pdbx_description
1 polymer ?
#
loop_
_entity_poly.entity_id
_entity_poly.type
_entity_poly.pdbx_seq_one_letter_code
_entity_poly.pdbx_strand_id
1 'polypeptide(L)'
;MGSGSSFTILSSTSNTKTNSEIITDDSTDKSSKLPQIISQEKIQKSIKQKQKRLENFEPFTLIYLDNDFDDNDKKFQSTIDFICCFNDLEQCEQFILNKNKNEHLFFIVSSQYATNIVSHVHDLTQIIAIYILQQDISNINRKDTIDDKWTKRYSKVKGIYLDRDSLLEELSSDVNKYTNIGDLLPISIYNQRDIIQNNNSSNDHLRFLFYQLFVHEYCLKSSSSNKIHLIELIEDYYRLNRYELHQIDEFDKEYNSTKNVLIWFLRNTFLRKFLTKSLLILNLKILFTLRFFIKDMYKAMIDIGSSSNKYQISTEQIFYRSQIISEETFGRIKSNIGELLSINNFFLANKNRHNALSFLRQNFSSTNLIYRVLFEIKIPSDYKFHKQRPFIDVTQFSSDEYTTLFFIGSIFRIDTVIFDINNDCWIIQLTLYDERTNEDFSQVFTFLNDHHTPITLANLLRRICPDSAKQFYKHLLKENSESPSRLECYRGLGLCSYSCEDYEQALIYFEKALEMEPDDPLIISSLHNSIGLVYAQQDNLDQAQIHFSEALKYSSLPLHVACAHYNLALVYGKQCLFDEELDHYQEAFEIRTNQLPSDHLQIASLFNNIGIAYSDLHKHDKALSNLRKALEMRLKLLPENHIDVARSYANIGAVYVKTEEFRMALEYFNKAQLLFEKQQPIPEQDIQQINQNIKIVNEKLE
;
A
#
# COMPACT_ATOMS: atom_id res chain seq x y z
N MET A 1 5.66 -11.90 -13.68
CA MET A 1 6.20 -12.49 -14.93
C MET A 1 7.33 -11.61 -15.39
N GLY A 2 8.57 -12.01 -15.12
CA GLY A 2 9.74 -11.30 -15.62
C GLY A 2 9.92 -11.60 -17.10
N SER A 3 9.96 -10.56 -17.94
CA SER A 3 10.67 -10.64 -19.21
C SER A 3 12.14 -10.92 -18.87
N GLY A 4 12.69 -12.06 -19.26
CA GLY A 4 14.10 -12.38 -19.03
C GLY A 4 14.97 -11.28 -19.62
N SER A 5 15.67 -10.54 -18.77
CA SER A 5 16.66 -9.55 -19.18
C SER A 5 17.96 -10.28 -19.50
N SER A 6 18.31 -10.39 -20.77
CA SER A 6 19.68 -10.66 -21.18
C SER A 6 20.00 -9.90 -22.47
N PHE A 7 20.11 -8.57 -22.35
CA PHE A 7 20.82 -7.73 -23.33
C PHE A 7 22.28 -7.51 -22.89
N THR A 8 22.83 -8.42 -22.09
CA THR A 8 24.21 -8.39 -21.62
C THR A 8 25.14 -8.80 -22.76
N ILE A 9 26.07 -7.93 -23.14
CA ILE A 9 27.14 -8.26 -24.09
C ILE A 9 28.22 -9.01 -23.30
N LEU A 10 28.24 -10.35 -23.36
CA LEU A 10 29.32 -11.13 -22.73
C LEU A 10 30.67 -10.75 -23.37
N SER A 11 31.57 -10.16 -22.59
CA SER A 11 32.96 -9.96 -22.99
C SER A 11 33.65 -11.32 -23.07
N SER A 12 34.06 -11.73 -24.27
CA SER A 12 34.77 -12.98 -24.52
C SER A 12 36.13 -13.00 -23.78
N THR A 13 36.17 -13.62 -22.61
CA THR A 13 37.38 -14.26 -22.08
C THR A 13 37.00 -15.63 -21.53
N SER A 14 37.22 -16.64 -22.38
CA SER A 14 37.13 -18.06 -22.08
C SER A 14 37.94 -18.46 -20.84
N ASN A 15 37.33 -19.20 -19.92
CA ASN A 15 38.04 -20.15 -19.08
C ASN A 15 37.13 -21.36 -18.80
N THR A 16 37.06 -22.24 -19.80
CA THR A 16 36.63 -23.62 -19.62
C THR A 16 37.63 -24.32 -18.70
N LYS A 17 37.24 -24.62 -17.46
CA LYS A 17 37.85 -25.70 -16.69
C LYS A 17 36.76 -26.71 -16.34
N THR A 18 36.69 -27.72 -17.19
CA THR A 18 36.29 -29.08 -16.84
C THR A 18 36.97 -29.51 -15.54
N ASN A 19 36.21 -30.01 -14.57
CA ASN A 19 36.71 -31.02 -13.65
C ASN A 19 35.55 -31.93 -13.23
N SER A 20 35.60 -33.12 -13.80
CA SER A 20 34.90 -34.34 -13.47
C SER A 20 35.44 -34.96 -12.17
N GLU A 21 34.53 -35.58 -11.43
CA GLU A 21 34.73 -36.69 -10.47
C GLU A 21 35.53 -36.43 -9.18
N ILE A 22 34.98 -36.80 -8.02
CA ILE A 22 35.09 -38.16 -7.43
C ILE A 22 34.30 -38.17 -6.11
N ILE A 23 33.40 -39.15 -5.98
CA ILE A 23 32.77 -39.60 -4.74
C ILE A 23 33.76 -40.49 -4.00
N THR A 24 33.98 -40.26 -2.71
CA THR A 24 34.37 -41.31 -1.76
C THR A 24 33.70 -41.07 -0.41
N ASP A 25 32.85 -42.02 -0.03
CA ASP A 25 32.44 -42.31 1.35
C ASP A 25 33.66 -42.48 2.25
N ASP A 26 33.57 -41.99 3.50
CA ASP A 26 33.87 -42.86 4.63
C ASP A 26 33.26 -42.38 5.95
N SER A 27 33.14 -43.31 6.88
CA SER A 27 32.09 -43.44 7.87
C SER A 27 32.60 -43.43 9.32
N THR A 28 31.69 -43.13 10.27
CA THR A 28 31.73 -43.46 11.72
C THR A 28 32.73 -42.68 12.62
N ASP A 29 32.56 -42.40 13.91
CA ASP A 29 31.60 -42.81 14.96
C ASP A 29 31.67 -41.86 16.19
N LYS A 30 30.57 -41.80 16.95
CA LYS A 30 30.41 -41.67 18.42
C LYS A 30 31.07 -40.55 19.28
N SER A 31 30.15 -39.72 19.80
CA SER A 31 29.69 -39.70 21.22
C SER A 31 30.18 -38.64 22.23
N SER A 32 29.17 -38.02 22.83
CA SER A 32 29.03 -37.58 24.24
C SER A 32 29.60 -36.22 24.68
N LYS A 33 28.69 -35.27 24.91
CA LYS A 33 28.33 -34.74 26.25
C LYS A 33 27.20 -33.70 26.15
N LEU A 34 26.01 -34.07 26.63
CA LEU A 34 25.01 -33.11 27.13
C LEU A 34 25.48 -32.55 28.48
N PRO A 35 25.03 -31.33 28.84
CA PRO A 35 24.07 -31.29 29.94
C PRO A 35 22.88 -30.31 29.74
N GLN A 36 21.74 -30.77 30.27
CA GLN A 36 20.77 -30.05 31.11
C GLN A 36 19.84 -28.99 30.49
N ILE A 37 18.61 -29.47 30.21
CA ILE A 37 17.33 -28.98 30.75
C ILE A 37 17.23 -27.45 30.88
N ILE A 38 16.75 -26.81 29.81
CA ILE A 38 16.20 -25.46 29.86
C ILE A 38 14.71 -25.59 30.19
N SER A 39 14.38 -24.99 31.33
CA SER A 39 13.09 -24.86 32.00
C SER A 39 12.03 -24.15 31.15
N GLN A 40 10.81 -24.17 31.69
CA GLN A 40 9.58 -23.51 31.22
C GLN A 40 9.71 -22.00 30.85
N GLU A 41 10.87 -21.36 30.99
CA GLU A 41 11.17 -19.99 30.51
C GLU A 41 11.09 -19.85 28.98
N LYS A 42 11.33 -20.91 28.21
CA LYS A 42 11.08 -20.89 26.75
C LYS A 42 9.59 -20.78 26.37
N ILE A 43 8.67 -20.90 27.32
CA ILE A 43 7.24 -20.62 27.11
C ILE A 43 6.95 -19.11 27.30
N GLN A 44 7.85 -18.30 27.87
CA GLN A 44 7.81 -16.82 27.82
C GLN A 44 8.13 -16.23 26.43
N LYS A 45 8.45 -17.10 25.47
CA LYS A 45 8.14 -16.96 24.03
C LYS A 45 6.69 -16.57 23.74
N SER A 46 5.78 -16.53 24.71
CA SER A 46 4.35 -16.39 24.42
C SER A 46 3.80 -14.94 24.49
N ILE A 47 4.43 -13.99 25.19
CA ILE A 47 3.68 -12.79 25.62
C ILE A 47 4.09 -11.44 24.98
N LYS A 48 5.28 -10.87 25.15
CA LYS A 48 5.44 -9.41 24.93
C LYS A 48 6.70 -8.95 24.19
N GLN A 49 7.20 -9.80 23.32
CA GLN A 49 7.68 -9.35 21.98
C GLN A 49 6.48 -9.01 21.05
N LYS A 50 5.35 -8.62 21.65
CA LYS A 50 4.62 -7.40 21.31
C LYS A 50 5.37 -6.53 20.32
N GLN A 51 4.62 -6.16 19.28
CA GLN A 51 4.62 -4.81 18.74
C GLN A 51 5.85 -4.37 17.93
N LYS A 52 6.78 -5.25 17.56
CA LYS A 52 7.87 -4.83 16.66
C LYS A 52 7.44 -4.54 15.21
N ARG A 53 6.22 -4.82 14.75
CA ARG A 53 5.80 -4.53 13.37
C ARG A 53 4.28 -4.31 13.25
N LEU A 54 3.78 -3.19 13.77
CA LEU A 54 2.59 -2.53 13.22
C LEU A 54 3.13 -1.70 12.05
N GLU A 55 2.84 -2.12 10.84
CA GLU A 55 3.34 -1.58 9.58
C GLU A 55 3.20 -0.05 9.54
N ASN A 56 4.37 0.60 9.43
CA ASN A 56 4.65 1.97 8.99
C ASN A 56 3.48 2.96 9.00
N PHE A 57 3.28 3.59 10.15
CA PHE A 57 2.88 4.99 10.24
C PHE A 57 3.82 5.65 11.22
N GLU A 58 4.61 6.63 10.77
CA GLU A 58 5.39 7.48 11.67
C GLU A 58 4.55 8.72 12.00
N PRO A 59 3.74 8.72 13.07
CA PRO A 59 3.33 9.98 13.68
C PRO A 59 4.62 10.64 14.15
N PHE A 60 4.90 11.85 13.67
CA PHE A 60 5.90 12.62 14.37
C PHE A 60 5.36 12.95 15.77
N THR A 61 6.19 12.84 16.79
CA THR A 61 5.81 13.26 18.15
C THR A 61 6.37 14.66 18.37
N LEU A 62 5.50 15.63 18.66
CA LEU A 62 5.96 16.91 19.17
C LEU A 62 6.20 16.78 20.66
N ILE A 63 7.42 17.04 21.11
CA ILE A 63 7.78 17.09 22.52
C ILE A 63 7.82 18.55 22.92
N TYR A 64 7.18 18.90 24.04
CA TYR A 64 7.18 20.24 24.58
C TYR A 64 7.70 20.20 26.02
N LEU A 65 8.90 20.71 26.26
CA LEU A 65 9.52 20.77 27.58
C LEU A 65 9.51 22.20 28.10
N ASP A 66 8.56 22.49 28.98
CA ASP A 66 8.41 23.78 29.65
C ASP A 66 7.50 23.63 30.88
N ASN A 67 7.61 24.53 31.84
CA ASN A 67 6.75 24.52 33.04
C ASN A 67 5.35 25.12 32.80
N ASP A 68 5.21 25.97 31.77
CA ASP A 68 4.05 26.83 31.54
C ASP A 68 3.30 26.50 30.23
N PHE A 69 3.17 25.21 29.90
CA PHE A 69 2.29 24.77 28.81
C PHE A 69 0.82 24.99 29.19
N ASP A 70 0.09 25.77 28.40
CA ASP A 70 -1.35 25.95 28.56
C ASP A 70 -2.07 24.97 27.63
N ASP A 71 -2.58 23.88 28.19
CA ASP A 71 -3.36 22.86 27.47
C ASP A 71 -4.60 23.44 26.76
N ASN A 72 -5.04 24.66 27.10
CA ASN A 72 -6.20 25.31 26.48
C ASN A 72 -5.85 26.26 25.32
N ASP A 73 -4.57 26.37 24.93
CA ASP A 73 -4.15 27.18 23.79
C ASP A 73 -4.65 26.55 22.48
N LYS A 74 -5.82 27.04 22.04
CA LYS A 74 -6.52 26.56 20.84
C LYS A 74 -5.64 26.61 19.59
N LYS A 75 -4.65 27.51 19.50
CA LYS A 75 -3.73 27.60 18.36
C LYS A 75 -2.76 26.41 18.31
N PHE A 76 -2.30 25.92 19.46
CA PHE A 76 -1.45 24.72 19.53
C PHE A 76 -2.26 23.46 19.21
N GLN A 77 -3.45 23.33 19.81
CA GLN A 77 -4.36 22.21 19.56
C GLN A 77 -4.85 22.13 18.10
N SER A 78 -5.03 23.27 17.42
CA SER A 78 -5.47 23.30 16.03
C SER A 78 -4.38 22.94 15.03
N THR A 79 -3.12 23.09 15.43
CA THR A 79 -1.95 22.99 14.54
C THR A 79 -1.31 21.60 14.60
N ILE A 80 -1.36 20.93 15.76
CA ILE A 80 -0.61 19.69 16.00
C ILE A 80 -1.45 18.69 16.78
N ASP A 81 -1.73 17.55 16.14
CA ASP A 81 -2.59 16.49 16.68
C ASP A 81 -1.95 15.67 17.82
N PHE A 82 -0.60 15.69 17.97
CA PHE A 82 0.13 14.88 18.95
C PHE A 82 1.25 15.70 19.64
N ILE A 83 1.01 16.10 20.89
CA ILE A 83 1.97 16.83 21.73
C ILE A 83 2.19 16.04 23.03
N CYS A 84 3.46 15.84 23.39
CA CYS A 84 3.88 15.28 24.67
C CYS A 84 4.54 16.37 25.49
N CYS A 85 3.87 16.80 26.57
CA CYS A 85 4.35 17.84 27.44
C CYS A 85 5.13 17.26 28.62
N PHE A 86 6.25 17.89 28.96
CA PHE A 86 7.09 17.51 30.08
C PHE A 86 7.41 18.76 30.90
N ASN A 87 7.37 18.60 32.22
CA ASN A 87 7.78 19.63 33.20
C ASN A 87 9.04 19.16 33.96
N ASP A 88 9.52 17.94 33.68
CA ASP A 88 10.67 17.31 34.30
C ASP A 88 11.68 16.90 33.22
N LEU A 89 12.93 17.33 33.40
CA LEU A 89 13.99 17.15 32.40
C LEU A 89 14.39 15.67 32.26
N GLU A 90 14.53 14.95 33.38
CA GLU A 90 14.95 13.55 33.36
C GLU A 90 13.91 12.67 32.68
N GLN A 91 12.63 12.91 32.93
CA GLN A 91 11.53 12.20 32.26
C GLN A 91 11.49 12.49 30.75
N CYS A 92 11.72 13.75 30.36
CA CYS A 92 11.77 14.13 28.95
C CYS A 92 12.95 13.46 28.23
N GLU A 93 14.13 13.46 28.83
CA GLU A 93 15.33 12.84 28.26
C GLU A 93 15.17 11.32 28.15
N GLN A 94 14.68 10.65 29.20
CA GLN A 94 14.38 9.22 29.15
C GLN A 94 13.34 8.90 28.08
N PHE A 95 12.31 9.74 27.92
CA PHE A 95 11.31 9.55 26.87
C PHE A 95 11.93 9.61 25.48
N ILE A 96 12.77 10.62 25.21
CA ILE A 96 13.46 10.77 23.92
C ILE A 96 14.38 9.57 23.66
N LEU A 97 15.18 9.16 24.65
CA LEU A 97 16.15 8.07 24.51
C LEU A 97 15.48 6.69 24.34
N ASN A 98 14.29 6.51 24.90
CA ASN A 98 13.53 5.26 24.79
C ASN A 98 12.76 5.14 23.46
N LYS A 99 12.71 6.18 22.63
CA LYS A 99 12.06 6.10 21.31
C LYS A 99 12.89 5.29 20.30
N ASN A 100 12.19 4.62 19.39
CA ASN A 100 12.84 3.89 18.32
C ASN A 100 13.60 4.86 17.39
N LYS A 101 14.71 4.41 16.81
CA LYS A 101 15.52 5.23 15.87
C LYS A 101 14.77 5.66 14.61
N ASN A 102 13.67 4.97 14.30
CA ASN A 102 12.76 5.23 13.17
C ASN A 102 11.52 6.03 13.61
N GLU A 103 11.58 6.75 14.73
CA GLU A 103 10.51 7.66 15.11
C GLU A 103 10.95 9.10 14.84
N HIS A 104 10.05 9.89 14.28
CA HIS A 104 10.29 11.29 13.94
C HIS A 104 9.87 12.20 15.10
N LEU A 105 10.78 12.99 15.66
CA LEU A 105 10.52 13.86 16.81
C LEU A 105 10.77 15.32 16.46
N PHE A 106 9.78 16.16 16.69
CA PHE A 106 9.95 17.61 16.76
C PHE A 106 10.03 17.99 18.23
N PHE A 107 11.01 18.80 18.62
CA PHE A 107 11.26 19.07 20.03
C PHE A 107 11.24 20.56 20.30
N ILE A 108 10.24 21.02 21.04
CA ILE A 108 10.18 22.37 21.60
C ILE A 108 10.69 22.30 23.02
N VAL A 109 11.64 23.18 23.34
CA VAL A 109 12.23 23.24 24.67
C VAL A 109 12.35 24.69 25.10
N SER A 110 12.00 24.98 26.35
CA SER A 110 12.21 26.32 26.89
C SER A 110 13.69 26.60 27.08
N SER A 111 14.08 27.86 26.99
CA SER A 111 15.49 28.26 27.15
C SER A 111 16.11 27.80 28.48
N GLN A 112 15.30 27.62 29.53
CA GLN A 112 15.74 27.12 30.84
C GLN A 112 16.24 25.67 30.79
N TYR A 113 15.66 24.82 29.94
CA TYR A 113 16.01 23.41 29.83
C TYR A 113 16.95 23.10 28.66
N ALA A 114 16.97 23.97 27.65
CA ALA A 114 17.64 23.73 26.39
C ALA A 114 19.16 23.46 26.51
N THR A 115 19.88 24.18 27.39
CA THR A 115 21.33 23.95 27.56
C THR A 115 21.66 22.57 28.11
N ASN A 116 20.75 22.00 28.90
CA ASN A 116 20.96 20.74 29.59
C ASN A 116 20.48 19.56 28.76
N ILE A 117 19.43 19.68 27.95
CA ILE A 117 18.91 18.53 27.19
C ILE A 117 19.44 18.44 25.77
N VAL A 118 19.58 19.57 25.05
CA VAL A 118 19.94 19.58 23.62
C VAL A 118 21.33 18.98 23.38
N SER A 119 22.29 19.22 24.28
CA SER A 119 23.62 18.62 24.20
C SER A 119 23.60 17.09 24.21
N HIS A 120 22.61 16.49 24.86
CA HIS A 120 22.48 15.04 25.01
C HIS A 120 21.64 14.41 23.90
N VAL A 121 20.68 15.16 23.32
CA VAL A 121 19.69 14.59 22.39
C VAL A 121 19.85 15.00 20.92
N HIS A 122 20.57 16.08 20.60
CA HIS A 122 20.61 16.61 19.22
C HIS A 122 21.15 15.64 18.16
N ASP A 123 22.09 14.77 18.54
CA ASP A 123 22.69 13.80 17.62
C ASP A 123 21.80 12.58 17.35
N LEU A 124 20.69 12.43 18.10
CA LEU A 124 19.80 11.29 17.94
C LEU A 124 19.10 11.35 16.58
N THR A 125 19.14 10.25 15.83
CA THR A 125 18.55 10.15 14.49
C THR A 125 17.05 10.44 14.49
N GLN A 126 16.37 10.13 15.61
CA GLN A 126 14.94 10.39 15.79
C GLN A 126 14.55 11.87 15.83
N ILE A 127 15.44 12.78 16.24
CA ILE A 127 15.12 14.20 16.29
C ILE A 127 15.23 14.80 14.89
N ILE A 128 14.16 15.41 14.41
CA ILE A 128 14.09 16.13 13.14
C ILE A 128 14.51 17.58 13.32
N ALA A 129 13.89 18.25 14.30
CA ALA A 129 14.08 19.67 14.54
C ALA A 129 13.87 20.00 16.01
N ILE A 130 14.64 20.98 16.49
CA ILE A 130 14.59 21.52 17.84
C ILE A 130 14.26 23.01 17.75
N TYR A 131 13.22 23.45 18.46
CA TYR A 131 12.79 24.84 18.57
C TYR A 131 12.98 25.30 20.00
N ILE A 132 13.63 26.44 20.19
CA ILE A 132 13.89 26.97 21.52
C ILE A 132 12.91 28.10 21.78
N LEU A 133 12.04 27.93 22.77
CA LEU A 133 11.14 29.00 23.21
C LEU A 133 11.81 29.79 24.32
N GLN A 134 12.03 31.08 24.09
CA GLN A 134 12.60 31.99 25.08
C GLN A 134 11.51 32.92 25.58
N GLN A 135 10.92 32.58 26.74
CA GLN A 135 9.89 33.41 27.38
C GLN A 135 10.51 34.65 28.06
N ASP A 136 9.67 35.67 28.25
CA ASP A 136 10.06 37.08 28.46
C ASP A 136 11.12 37.34 29.55
N ILE A 137 12.00 38.30 29.25
CA ILE A 137 13.34 38.50 29.84
C ILE A 137 13.30 39.21 31.21
N SER A 138 12.12 39.43 31.81
CA SER A 138 11.99 40.28 33.00
C SER A 138 12.50 39.66 34.30
N ASN A 139 12.81 38.35 34.36
CA ASN A 139 13.25 37.67 35.59
C ASN A 139 14.35 36.60 35.41
N ILE A 140 15.08 36.61 34.29
CA ILE A 140 16.13 35.60 34.02
C ILE A 140 17.51 36.17 34.32
N ASN A 141 18.29 35.47 35.15
CA ASN A 141 19.71 35.78 35.36
C ASN A 141 20.45 35.74 34.00
N ARG A 142 21.32 36.72 33.71
CA ARG A 142 22.13 36.83 32.47
C ARG A 142 23.00 35.60 32.11
N LYS A 143 22.97 34.53 32.91
CA LYS A 143 23.66 33.25 32.65
C LYS A 143 22.81 32.23 31.88
N ASP A 144 21.49 32.40 31.79
CA ASP A 144 20.57 31.42 31.17
C ASP A 144 20.03 31.87 29.81
N THR A 145 20.55 32.98 29.25
CA THR A 145 20.20 33.44 27.91
C THR A 145 21.03 32.68 26.87
N ILE A 146 20.36 31.82 26.11
CA ILE A 146 20.95 31.11 24.98
C ILE A 146 21.17 32.12 23.84
N ASP A 147 22.38 32.13 23.27
CA ASP A 147 22.72 33.03 22.16
C ASP A 147 22.73 32.29 20.82
N ASP A 148 22.67 33.06 19.73
CA ASP A 148 22.75 32.53 18.36
C ASP A 148 24.07 31.80 18.05
N LYS A 149 25.10 31.99 18.87
CA LYS A 149 26.36 31.25 18.73
C LYS A 149 26.26 29.84 19.30
N TRP A 150 25.48 29.66 20.37
CA TRP A 150 25.21 28.37 20.97
C TRP A 150 24.34 27.49 20.06
N THR A 151 23.29 28.05 19.44
CA THR A 151 22.40 27.30 18.53
C THR A 151 23.13 26.77 17.30
N LYS A 152 24.09 27.54 16.75
CA LYS A 152 24.94 27.12 15.62
C LYS A 152 25.82 25.90 15.89
N ARG A 153 25.97 25.47 17.16
CA ARG A 153 26.69 24.25 17.52
C ARG A 153 25.88 22.98 17.22
N TYR A 154 24.57 23.11 17.03
CA TYR A 154 23.64 21.99 16.91
C TYR A 154 22.85 22.12 15.60
N SER A 155 23.16 21.26 14.63
CA SER A 155 22.61 21.35 13.27
C SER A 155 21.08 21.20 13.19
N LYS A 156 20.46 20.56 14.20
CA LYS A 156 19.01 20.33 14.28
C LYS A 156 18.25 21.43 15.01
N VAL A 157 18.94 22.42 15.59
CA VAL A 157 18.29 23.58 16.22
C VAL A 157 17.89 24.57 15.13
N LYS A 158 16.58 24.80 14.99
CA LYS A 158 16.01 25.67 13.95
C LYS A 158 16.11 27.14 14.28
N GLY A 159 16.02 27.49 15.56
CA GLY A 159 16.08 28.87 16.00
C GLY A 159 15.62 29.06 17.44
N ILE A 160 15.77 30.31 17.89
CA ILE A 160 15.22 30.82 19.15
C ILE A 160 14.01 31.68 18.80
N TYR A 161 12.89 31.41 19.45
CA TYR A 161 11.64 32.11 19.23
C TYR A 161 11.28 32.86 20.51
N LEU A 162 11.09 34.17 20.36
CA LEU A 162 10.76 35.09 21.47
C LEU A 162 9.26 35.15 21.73
N ASP A 163 8.46 34.76 20.75
CA ASP A 163 7.01 34.71 20.82
C ASP A 163 6.49 33.37 20.29
N ARG A 164 5.34 32.95 20.83
CA ARG A 164 4.72 31.66 20.50
C ARG A 164 4.20 31.62 19.06
N ASP A 165 3.81 32.77 18.48
CA ASP A 165 3.23 32.81 17.13
C ASP A 165 4.30 32.52 16.06
N SER A 166 5.48 33.13 16.16
CA SER A 166 6.63 32.86 15.28
C SER A 166 7.10 31.41 15.38
N LEU A 167 7.10 30.83 16.60
CA LEU A 167 7.41 29.42 16.79
C LEU A 167 6.39 28.53 16.10
N LEU A 168 5.10 28.83 16.28
CA LEU A 168 4.01 28.08 15.68
C LEU A 168 4.02 28.18 14.15
N GLU A 169 4.38 29.32 13.56
CA GLU A 169 4.49 29.46 12.10
C GLU A 169 5.59 28.57 11.52
N GLU A 170 6.80 28.59 12.10
CA GLU A 170 7.91 27.76 11.62
C GLU A 170 7.64 26.27 11.87
N LEU A 171 7.12 25.94 13.05
CA LEU A 171 6.73 24.58 13.39
C LEU A 171 5.62 24.09 12.45
N SER A 172 4.61 24.91 12.15
CA SER A 172 3.56 24.57 11.18
C SER A 172 4.15 24.34 9.80
N SER A 173 5.08 25.18 9.35
CA SER A 173 5.76 25.04 8.05
C SER A 173 6.51 23.70 7.96
N ASP A 174 7.27 23.36 8.99
CA ASP A 174 8.03 22.11 9.04
C ASP A 174 7.11 20.89 9.22
N VAL A 175 6.11 20.96 10.10
CA VAL A 175 5.08 19.93 10.27
C VAL A 175 4.31 19.71 8.97
N ASN A 176 3.96 20.76 8.23
CA ASN A 176 3.22 20.66 6.96
C ASN A 176 4.04 19.99 5.85
N LYS A 177 5.36 20.19 5.82
CA LYS A 177 6.27 19.44 4.92
C LYS A 177 6.29 17.95 5.25
N TYR A 178 6.10 17.60 6.52
CA TYR A 178 6.10 16.22 7.01
C TYR A 178 4.72 15.56 7.03
N THR A 179 3.62 16.33 7.09
CA THR A 179 2.28 15.78 7.23
C THR A 179 1.61 15.46 5.92
N ASN A 180 1.64 16.32 4.89
CA ASN A 180 0.81 16.14 3.68
C ASN A 180 -0.55 15.42 3.97
N ILE A 181 -1.23 15.87 5.05
CA ILE A 181 -2.58 15.45 5.45
C ILE A 181 -3.63 16.16 4.56
N GLY A 182 -3.23 16.58 3.36
CA GLY A 182 -4.10 17.16 2.34
C GLY A 182 -5.02 16.13 1.68
N ASP A 183 -4.75 14.83 1.81
CA ASP A 183 -5.52 13.75 1.15
C ASP A 183 -6.50 13.02 2.08
N LEU A 184 -7.34 13.77 2.79
CA LEU A 184 -8.29 13.17 3.74
C LEU A 184 -9.59 12.66 3.11
N LEU A 185 -9.59 12.23 1.84
CA LEU A 185 -10.69 11.42 1.29
C LEU A 185 -10.13 10.22 0.52
N PRO A 186 -10.19 9.00 1.10
CA PRO A 186 -9.81 7.81 0.38
C PRO A 186 -10.97 7.50 -0.57
N ILE A 187 -10.83 7.95 -1.81
CA ILE A 187 -11.79 7.62 -2.84
C ILE A 187 -11.29 6.44 -3.65
N SER A 188 -12.19 5.56 -4.00
CA SER A 188 -11.95 4.53 -4.99
C SER A 188 -12.82 4.83 -6.20
N ILE A 189 -12.22 5.04 -7.35
CA ILE A 189 -12.94 5.27 -8.60
C ILE A 189 -13.21 3.93 -9.23
N TYR A 190 -14.44 3.69 -9.67
CA TYR A 190 -14.85 2.55 -10.48
C TYR A 190 -15.06 2.91 -11.95
N ASN A 191 -14.28 2.32 -12.87
CA ASN A 191 -14.27 2.64 -14.30
C ASN A 191 -14.41 1.36 -15.14
N GLN A 192 -15.15 1.44 -16.24
CA GLN A 192 -15.44 0.26 -17.06
C GLN A 192 -14.20 -0.25 -17.83
N ARG A 193 -13.25 0.64 -18.13
CA ARG A 193 -12.03 0.34 -18.90
C ARG A 193 -11.08 -0.62 -18.16
N ASP A 194 -10.97 -0.50 -16.85
CA ASP A 194 -10.08 -1.33 -16.02
C ASP A 194 -10.58 -2.78 -15.90
N ILE A 195 -11.88 -3.03 -16.11
CA ILE A 195 -12.45 -4.38 -16.22
C ILE A 195 -11.99 -5.03 -17.53
N ILE A 196 -12.09 -4.27 -18.63
CA ILE A 196 -11.94 -4.79 -20.00
C ILE A 196 -10.46 -5.00 -20.34
N GLN A 197 -9.58 -4.13 -19.85
CA GLN A 197 -8.19 -4.12 -20.30
C GLN A 197 -7.24 -5.06 -19.56
N ASN A 198 -7.65 -5.77 -18.50
CA ASN A 198 -6.73 -6.60 -17.68
C ASN A 198 -5.44 -5.84 -17.26
N ASN A 199 -5.48 -4.51 -17.25
CA ASN A 199 -4.33 -3.67 -16.98
C ASN A 199 -4.20 -3.49 -15.47
N ASN A 200 -3.23 -4.18 -14.88
CA ASN A 200 -2.91 -4.24 -13.45
C ASN A 200 -2.49 -2.91 -12.80
N SER A 201 -2.73 -1.75 -13.43
CA SER A 201 -2.14 -0.49 -12.96
C SER A 201 -2.97 0.24 -11.89
N SER A 202 -4.31 0.09 -11.89
CA SER A 202 -5.18 0.78 -10.91
C SER A 202 -5.75 -0.21 -9.88
N ASN A 203 -5.13 -0.27 -8.70
CA ASN A 203 -5.56 -1.12 -7.58
C ASN A 203 -6.83 -0.59 -6.87
N ASP A 204 -7.40 0.54 -7.31
CA ASP A 204 -8.44 1.23 -6.57
C ASP A 204 -9.83 0.60 -6.70
N HIS A 205 -10.14 -0.06 -7.82
CA HIS A 205 -11.34 -0.93 -7.91
C HIS A 205 -11.32 -2.03 -6.87
N LEU A 206 -10.13 -2.60 -6.66
CA LEU A 206 -9.96 -3.67 -5.69
C LEU A 206 -10.11 -3.11 -4.27
N ARG A 207 -9.63 -1.88 -4.00
CA ARG A 207 -9.89 -1.18 -2.73
C ARG A 207 -11.38 -0.96 -2.51
N PHE A 208 -12.10 -0.46 -3.52
CA PHE A 208 -13.56 -0.30 -3.48
C PHE A 208 -14.25 -1.61 -3.07
N LEU A 209 -13.96 -2.71 -3.77
CA LEU A 209 -14.51 -4.03 -3.47
C LEU A 209 -14.12 -4.51 -2.07
N PHE A 210 -12.87 -4.27 -1.66
CA PHE A 210 -12.35 -4.67 -0.36
C PHE A 210 -13.16 -4.08 0.81
N TYR A 211 -13.39 -2.77 0.84
CA TYR A 211 -14.09 -2.14 1.97
C TYR A 211 -15.53 -2.63 2.09
N GLN A 212 -16.22 -2.80 0.96
CA GLN A 212 -17.59 -3.29 0.95
C GLN A 212 -17.68 -4.73 1.49
N LEU A 213 -16.80 -5.61 1.03
CA LEU A 213 -16.73 -6.99 1.50
C LEU A 213 -16.27 -7.07 2.96
N PHE A 214 -15.33 -6.22 3.39
CA PHE A 214 -14.86 -6.17 4.78
C PHE A 214 -15.99 -5.82 5.75
N VAL A 215 -16.77 -4.77 5.45
CA VAL A 215 -17.92 -4.39 6.29
C VAL A 215 -18.94 -5.53 6.35
N HIS A 216 -19.29 -6.12 5.20
CA HIS A 216 -20.31 -7.16 5.14
C HIS A 216 -19.87 -8.47 5.84
N GLU A 217 -18.73 -9.04 5.47
CA GLU A 217 -18.27 -10.34 5.97
C GLU A 217 -17.73 -10.26 7.40
N TYR A 218 -16.98 -9.22 7.73
CA TYR A 218 -16.24 -9.18 9.00
C TYR A 218 -16.86 -8.27 10.05
N CYS A 219 -17.41 -7.12 9.68
CA CYS A 219 -18.08 -6.28 10.67
C CYS A 219 -19.46 -6.85 11.00
N LEU A 220 -20.32 -7.11 10.01
CA LEU A 220 -21.72 -7.45 10.29
C LEU A 220 -21.93 -8.91 10.73
N LYS A 221 -21.33 -9.88 10.04
CA LYS A 221 -21.55 -11.32 10.32
C LYS A 221 -20.72 -11.88 11.48
N SER A 222 -19.60 -11.25 11.85
CA SER A 222 -18.73 -11.79 12.92
C SER A 222 -19.44 -11.82 14.27
N SER A 223 -19.30 -12.96 14.98
CA SER A 223 -19.90 -13.22 16.30
C SER A 223 -19.07 -12.69 17.48
N SER A 224 -17.83 -12.23 17.27
CA SER A 224 -16.92 -11.83 18.35
C SER A 224 -16.96 -10.33 18.65
N SER A 225 -17.20 -9.97 19.91
CA SER A 225 -17.08 -8.60 20.44
C SER A 225 -15.75 -8.41 21.18
N ASN A 226 -14.80 -7.69 20.59
CA ASN A 226 -13.46 -7.50 21.17
C ASN A 226 -13.16 -6.03 21.55
N LYS A 227 -14.13 -5.34 22.16
CA LYS A 227 -13.91 -4.02 22.77
C LYS A 227 -12.78 -4.06 23.81
N ILE A 228 -12.72 -5.11 24.62
CA ILE A 228 -11.70 -5.31 25.67
C ILE A 228 -10.29 -5.27 25.06
N HIS A 229 -10.08 -5.96 23.94
CA HIS A 229 -8.77 -6.01 23.28
C HIS A 229 -8.34 -4.65 22.72
N LEU A 230 -9.28 -3.80 22.29
CA LEU A 230 -8.98 -2.43 21.90
C LEU A 230 -8.53 -1.61 23.11
N ILE A 231 -9.28 -1.66 24.20
CA ILE A 231 -8.97 -0.91 25.42
C ILE A 231 -7.58 -1.30 25.93
N GLU A 232 -7.28 -2.60 26.06
CA GLU A 232 -5.96 -3.08 26.47
C GLU A 232 -4.83 -2.60 25.54
N LEU A 233 -5.07 -2.59 24.22
CA LEU A 233 -4.07 -2.14 23.24
C LEU A 233 -3.81 -0.64 23.34
N ILE A 234 -4.87 0.16 23.50
CA ILE A 234 -4.77 1.62 23.60
C ILE A 234 -4.19 2.01 24.98
N GLU A 235 -4.58 1.36 26.07
CA GLU A 235 -4.00 1.55 27.41
C GLU A 235 -2.51 1.19 27.44
N ASP A 236 -2.12 0.07 26.83
CA ASP A 236 -0.72 -0.31 26.70
C ASP A 236 0.08 0.72 25.89
N TYR A 237 -0.54 1.31 24.86
CA TYR A 237 0.09 2.34 24.01
C TYR A 237 0.25 3.67 24.75
N TYR A 238 -0.77 4.11 25.48
CA TYR A 238 -0.77 5.37 26.24
C TYR A 238 -0.42 5.21 27.71
N ARG A 239 0.26 4.12 28.08
CA ARG A 239 0.57 3.79 29.49
C ARG A 239 1.24 4.93 30.27
N LEU A 240 1.92 5.84 29.59
CA LEU A 240 2.61 7.00 30.18
C LEU A 240 1.86 8.34 29.98
N ASN A 241 0.76 8.37 29.23
CA ASN A 241 -0.01 9.59 28.94
C ASN A 241 -1.33 9.58 29.74
N ARG A 242 -1.36 10.30 30.87
CA ARG A 242 -2.52 10.34 31.77
C ARG A 242 -3.78 10.93 31.13
N TYR A 243 -3.63 11.87 30.21
CA TYR A 243 -4.76 12.50 29.53
C TYR A 243 -5.46 11.51 28.58
N GLU A 244 -4.68 10.80 27.78
CA GLU A 244 -5.23 9.78 26.85
C GLU A 244 -5.82 8.59 27.62
N LEU A 245 -5.19 8.17 28.72
CA LEU A 245 -5.77 7.15 29.61
C LEU A 245 -7.13 7.56 30.18
N HIS A 246 -7.29 8.84 30.57
CA HIS A 246 -8.59 9.36 31.02
C HIS A 246 -9.64 9.31 29.90
N GLN A 247 -9.27 9.67 28.66
CA GLN A 247 -10.18 9.59 27.50
C GLN A 247 -10.62 8.14 27.20
N ILE A 248 -9.74 7.16 27.41
CA ILE A 248 -10.07 5.73 27.26
C ILE A 248 -11.03 5.26 28.36
N ASP A 249 -10.80 5.68 29.61
CA ASP A 249 -11.69 5.38 30.73
C ASP A 249 -13.10 5.95 30.52
N GLU A 250 -13.19 7.18 30.01
CA GLU A 250 -14.46 7.80 29.61
C GLU A 250 -15.09 7.01 28.47
N PHE A 251 -14.32 6.64 27.45
CA PHE A 251 -14.80 5.78 26.37
C PHE A 251 -15.41 4.49 26.88
N ASP A 252 -14.72 3.74 27.75
CA ASP A 252 -15.25 2.47 28.26
C ASP A 252 -16.53 2.66 29.08
N LYS A 253 -16.57 3.69 29.94
CA LYS A 253 -17.75 4.02 30.76
C LYS A 253 -18.94 4.48 29.93
N GLU A 254 -18.77 5.45 29.02
CA GLU A 254 -19.89 5.94 28.22
C GLU A 254 -20.30 4.94 27.14
N TYR A 255 -19.38 4.21 26.50
CA TYR A 255 -19.76 3.23 25.46
C TYR A 255 -20.72 2.16 25.99
N ASN A 256 -20.57 1.76 27.26
CA ASN A 256 -21.46 0.77 27.89
C ASN A 256 -22.77 1.38 28.40
N SER A 257 -22.80 2.68 28.73
CA SER A 257 -23.96 3.35 29.32
C SER A 257 -24.81 4.10 28.29
N THR A 258 -24.18 4.65 27.25
CA THR A 258 -24.85 5.25 26.11
C THR A 258 -25.30 4.15 25.15
N LYS A 259 -26.59 4.18 24.78
CA LYS A 259 -27.14 3.26 23.77
C LYS A 259 -26.72 3.64 22.34
N ASN A 260 -25.94 4.70 22.13
CA ASN A 260 -25.69 5.25 20.79
C ASN A 260 -24.20 5.52 20.52
N VAL A 261 -23.58 4.56 19.84
CA VAL A 261 -22.16 4.56 19.45
C VAL A 261 -21.80 5.71 18.51
N LEU A 262 -22.77 6.30 17.80
CA LEU A 262 -22.51 7.37 16.83
C LEU A 262 -21.93 8.65 17.45
N ILE A 263 -22.24 8.93 18.72
CA ILE A 263 -21.73 10.13 19.42
C ILE A 263 -20.20 10.13 19.45
N TRP A 264 -19.58 8.97 19.65
CA TRP A 264 -18.12 8.82 19.71
C TRP A 264 -17.44 9.15 18.39
N PHE A 265 -18.10 8.87 17.27
CA PHE A 265 -17.60 9.21 15.95
C PHE A 265 -17.90 10.66 15.55
N LEU A 266 -18.99 11.24 16.02
CA LEU A 266 -19.33 12.63 15.72
C LEU A 266 -18.48 13.61 16.51
N ARG A 267 -18.07 13.26 17.75
CA ARG A 267 -17.11 14.03 18.53
C ARG A 267 -15.72 13.99 17.87
N ASN A 268 -14.94 15.07 18.01
CA ASN A 268 -13.55 15.12 17.54
C ASN A 268 -12.61 14.35 18.50
N THR A 269 -12.83 13.05 18.62
CA THR A 269 -12.10 12.17 19.54
C THR A 269 -10.91 11.50 18.86
N PHE A 270 -9.95 11.03 19.66
CA PHE A 270 -8.87 10.16 19.19
C PHE A 270 -9.42 8.97 18.39
N LEU A 271 -10.47 8.32 18.89
CA LEU A 271 -11.05 7.14 18.23
C LEU A 271 -11.58 7.44 16.82
N ARG A 272 -12.27 8.58 16.63
CA ARG A 272 -12.72 9.03 15.30
C ARG A 272 -11.53 9.24 14.36
N LYS A 273 -10.51 9.99 14.79
CA LYS A 273 -9.32 10.27 13.98
C LYS A 273 -8.60 8.98 13.61
N PHE A 274 -8.41 8.11 14.60
CA PHE A 274 -7.73 6.82 14.47
C PHE A 274 -8.47 5.87 13.53
N LEU A 275 -9.80 5.76 13.67
CA LEU A 275 -10.63 4.95 12.77
C LEU A 275 -10.61 5.50 11.35
N THR A 276 -10.80 6.82 11.18
CA THR A 276 -10.84 7.48 9.87
C THR A 276 -9.53 7.27 9.13
N LYS A 277 -8.39 7.46 9.81
CA LYS A 277 -7.05 7.19 9.27
C LYS A 277 -6.86 5.72 8.92
N SER A 278 -7.30 4.80 9.78
CA SER A 278 -7.17 3.36 9.53
C SER A 278 -7.98 2.91 8.32
N LEU A 279 -9.17 3.48 8.13
CA LEU A 279 -9.98 3.31 6.94
C LEU A 279 -9.29 3.92 5.72
N LEU A 280 -8.68 5.11 5.81
CA LEU A 280 -7.94 5.73 4.71
C LEU A 280 -6.80 4.85 4.18
N ILE A 281 -6.01 4.28 5.08
CA ILE A 281 -4.74 3.62 4.74
C ILE A 281 -4.84 2.10 4.67
N LEU A 282 -6.05 1.53 4.78
CA LEU A 282 -6.28 0.08 4.83
C LEU A 282 -5.52 -0.62 5.98
N ASN A 283 -5.42 -0.02 7.17
CA ASN A 283 -4.73 -0.66 8.29
C ASN A 283 -5.59 -1.79 8.89
N LEU A 284 -5.44 -3.00 8.34
CA LEU A 284 -6.25 -4.16 8.70
C LEU A 284 -6.19 -4.53 10.16
N LYS A 285 -5.01 -4.44 10.77
CA LYS A 285 -4.87 -4.75 12.19
C LYS A 285 -5.78 -3.85 13.02
N ILE A 286 -5.77 -2.55 12.75
CA ILE A 286 -6.64 -1.61 13.46
C ILE A 286 -8.10 -1.82 13.07
N LEU A 287 -8.40 -1.99 11.77
CA LEU A 287 -9.78 -2.23 11.30
C LEU A 287 -10.38 -3.49 11.95
N PHE A 288 -9.58 -4.54 12.16
CA PHE A 288 -10.00 -5.72 12.91
C PHE A 288 -10.18 -5.46 14.40
N THR A 289 -9.30 -4.68 15.03
CA THR A 289 -9.46 -4.30 16.43
C THR A 289 -10.72 -3.44 16.62
N LEU A 290 -10.99 -2.53 15.69
CA LEU A 290 -12.15 -1.63 15.68
C LEU A 290 -13.40 -2.22 15.02
N ARG A 291 -13.38 -3.48 14.56
CA ARG A 291 -14.50 -4.07 13.81
C ARG A 291 -15.81 -4.05 14.59
N PHE A 292 -15.73 -4.18 15.91
CA PHE A 292 -16.90 -4.10 16.79
C PHE A 292 -17.51 -2.69 16.76
N PHE A 293 -16.66 -1.65 16.80
CA PHE A 293 -17.09 -0.26 16.77
C PHE A 293 -17.70 0.08 15.41
N ILE A 294 -17.05 -0.34 14.32
CA ILE A 294 -17.56 -0.18 12.95
C ILE A 294 -18.93 -0.86 12.80
N LYS A 295 -19.04 -2.10 13.29
CA LYS A 295 -20.30 -2.87 13.31
C LYS A 295 -21.40 -2.15 14.10
N ASP A 296 -21.10 -1.71 15.31
CA ASP A 296 -22.09 -1.09 16.19
C ASP A 296 -22.50 0.29 15.67
N MET A 297 -21.58 1.05 15.07
CA MET A 297 -21.94 2.26 14.32
C MET A 297 -22.86 1.95 13.15
N TYR A 298 -22.51 0.96 12.33
CA TYR A 298 -23.34 0.56 11.19
C TYR A 298 -24.75 0.14 11.64
N LYS A 299 -24.85 -0.65 12.72
CA LYS A 299 -26.13 -1.02 13.33
C LYS A 299 -26.90 0.18 13.86
N ALA A 300 -26.26 1.06 14.65
CA ALA A 300 -26.90 2.27 15.16
C ALA A 300 -27.44 3.15 14.04
N MET A 301 -26.69 3.23 12.93
CA MET A 301 -27.14 3.90 11.72
C MET A 301 -28.38 3.21 11.11
N ILE A 302 -28.37 1.90 10.89
CA ILE A 302 -29.57 1.17 10.42
C ILE A 302 -30.76 1.39 11.35
N ASP A 303 -30.57 1.34 12.67
CA ASP A 303 -31.64 1.47 13.65
C ASP A 303 -32.31 2.86 13.59
N ILE A 304 -31.53 3.92 13.40
CA ILE A 304 -32.06 5.28 13.16
C ILE A 304 -32.77 5.36 11.80
N GLY A 305 -32.21 4.71 10.78
CA GLY A 305 -32.80 4.66 9.43
C GLY A 305 -34.14 3.91 9.39
N SER A 306 -34.28 2.82 10.14
CA SER A 306 -35.45 1.93 10.15
C SER A 306 -36.57 2.39 11.08
N SER A 307 -36.25 3.06 12.18
CA SER A 307 -37.25 3.68 13.08
C SER A 307 -38.01 4.85 12.44
N SER A 308 -37.46 5.42 11.35
CA SER A 308 -38.08 6.53 10.61
C SER A 308 -38.76 6.06 9.32
N ASN A 309 -39.87 5.33 9.42
CA ASN A 309 -40.73 4.87 8.30
C ASN A 309 -41.40 5.99 7.44
N LYS A 310 -40.87 7.22 7.44
CA LYS A 310 -41.52 8.43 6.87
C LYS A 310 -40.60 9.31 6.00
N TYR A 311 -39.68 8.76 5.22
CA TYR A 311 -38.92 9.56 4.25
C TYR A 311 -38.94 8.93 2.86
N GLN A 312 -39.97 9.25 2.08
CA GLN A 312 -39.81 9.38 0.64
C GLN A 312 -39.16 10.74 0.39
N ILE A 313 -38.06 10.76 -0.35
CA ILE A 313 -37.47 12.01 -0.82
C ILE A 313 -38.39 12.53 -1.91
N SER A 314 -39.28 13.47 -1.57
CA SER A 314 -40.22 14.07 -2.52
C SER A 314 -39.54 15.06 -3.48
N THR A 315 -38.37 15.58 -3.10
CA THR A 315 -37.60 16.58 -3.84
C THR A 315 -36.12 16.25 -3.77
N GLU A 316 -35.41 16.48 -4.87
CA GLU A 316 -33.95 16.37 -4.92
C GLU A 316 -33.26 17.05 -3.73
N GLN A 317 -32.30 16.36 -3.11
CA GLN A 317 -31.51 16.90 -2.01
C GLN A 317 -30.06 17.10 -2.43
N ILE A 318 -29.48 18.22 -2.01
CA ILE A 318 -28.08 18.55 -2.28
C ILE A 318 -27.35 18.71 -0.95
N PHE A 319 -26.20 18.05 -0.86
CA PHE A 319 -25.28 18.13 0.27
C PHE A 319 -23.92 18.63 -0.19
N TYR A 320 -23.20 19.30 0.70
CA TYR A 320 -21.95 19.96 0.40
C TYR A 320 -20.87 19.51 1.36
N ARG A 321 -19.67 19.26 0.84
CA ARG A 321 -18.47 19.09 1.64
C ARG A 321 -17.28 19.76 0.99
N SER A 322 -16.57 20.53 1.79
CA SER A 322 -15.31 21.14 1.42
C SER A 322 -14.12 20.26 1.78
N GLN A 323 -13.12 20.24 0.91
CA GLN A 323 -11.94 19.41 1.07
C GLN A 323 -10.75 19.96 0.27
N ILE A 324 -9.54 19.65 0.72
CA ILE A 324 -8.32 19.74 -0.08
C ILE A 324 -8.03 18.34 -0.65
N ILE A 325 -7.51 18.28 -1.88
CA ILE A 325 -7.20 17.03 -2.59
C ILE A 325 -5.89 17.22 -3.37
N SER A 326 -5.04 16.19 -3.43
CA SER A 326 -3.82 16.19 -4.25
C SER A 326 -4.09 16.34 -5.75
N GLU A 327 -3.11 16.87 -6.47
CA GLU A 327 -3.17 16.99 -7.93
C GLU A 327 -3.39 15.65 -8.63
N GLU A 328 -2.75 14.58 -8.15
CA GLU A 328 -2.94 13.24 -8.67
C GLU A 328 -4.39 12.78 -8.55
N THR A 329 -4.94 12.84 -7.34
CA THR A 329 -6.33 12.43 -7.06
C THR A 329 -7.32 13.28 -7.85
N PHE A 330 -7.09 14.59 -7.96
CA PHE A 330 -7.93 15.48 -8.76
C PHE A 330 -7.87 15.16 -10.25
N GLY A 331 -6.67 14.96 -10.80
CA GLY A 331 -6.45 14.57 -12.19
C GLY A 331 -7.19 13.29 -12.55
N ARG A 332 -7.22 12.32 -11.62
CA ARG A 332 -7.96 11.07 -11.76
C ARG A 332 -9.48 11.25 -11.77
N ILE A 333 -10.04 12.04 -10.85
CA ILE A 333 -11.48 12.34 -10.88
C ILE A 333 -11.85 12.98 -12.23
N LYS A 334 -11.00 13.89 -12.72
CA LYS A 334 -11.20 14.57 -14.00
C LYS A 334 -11.13 13.63 -15.21
N SER A 335 -10.26 12.61 -15.20
CA SER A 335 -10.18 11.61 -16.27
C SER A 335 -11.34 10.60 -16.28
N ASN A 336 -12.09 10.51 -15.18
CA ASN A 336 -13.13 9.52 -14.94
C ASN A 336 -14.53 10.13 -14.81
N ILE A 337 -14.77 11.29 -15.44
CA ILE A 337 -16.11 11.86 -15.56
C ILE A 337 -17.06 10.84 -16.22
N GLY A 338 -18.24 10.65 -15.64
CA GLY A 338 -19.25 9.67 -16.05
C GLY A 338 -19.13 8.31 -15.37
N GLU A 339 -18.03 8.05 -14.66
CA GLU A 339 -17.74 6.81 -13.95
C GLU A 339 -18.18 6.87 -12.48
N LEU A 340 -17.97 5.79 -11.74
CA LEU A 340 -18.37 5.66 -10.34
C LEU A 340 -17.23 6.00 -9.38
N LEU A 341 -17.57 6.42 -8.16
CA LEU A 341 -16.66 6.79 -7.09
C LEU A 341 -17.26 6.33 -5.76
N SER A 342 -16.47 5.62 -4.96
CA SER A 342 -16.83 5.21 -3.60
C SER A 342 -15.96 5.93 -2.59
N ILE A 343 -16.57 6.30 -1.46
CA ILE A 343 -15.87 6.87 -0.33
C ILE A 343 -15.57 5.76 0.68
N ASN A 344 -14.29 5.56 0.98
CA ASN A 344 -13.82 4.44 1.80
C ASN A 344 -13.81 4.72 3.31
N ASN A 345 -14.38 5.85 3.73
CA ASN A 345 -14.56 6.21 5.14
C ASN A 345 -15.98 6.72 5.42
N PHE A 346 -16.31 6.84 6.70
CA PHE A 346 -17.51 7.55 7.13
C PHE A 346 -17.36 9.05 6.82
N PHE A 347 -18.34 9.60 6.14
CA PHE A 347 -18.22 10.91 5.51
C PHE A 347 -19.33 11.87 5.96
N LEU A 348 -18.95 12.97 6.62
CA LEU A 348 -19.89 14.03 6.99
C LEU A 348 -20.06 15.04 5.84
N ALA A 349 -21.30 15.47 5.63
CA ALA A 349 -21.69 16.49 4.67
C ALA A 349 -22.75 17.45 5.28
N ASN A 350 -22.82 18.67 4.74
CA ASN A 350 -23.73 19.73 5.21
C ASN A 350 -24.82 20.00 4.17
N LYS A 351 -26.06 20.27 4.59
CA LYS A 351 -27.10 20.79 3.66
C LYS A 351 -26.86 22.26 3.28
N ASN A 352 -26.19 23.02 4.15
CA ASN A 352 -25.90 24.44 3.90
C ASN A 352 -24.53 24.61 3.20
N ARG A 353 -24.55 25.11 1.96
CA ARG A 353 -23.35 25.39 1.15
C ARG A 353 -22.39 26.36 1.85
N HIS A 354 -22.91 27.38 2.53
CA HIS A 354 -22.08 28.39 3.19
C HIS A 354 -21.26 27.80 4.33
N ASN A 355 -21.87 26.91 5.13
CA ASN A 355 -21.19 26.21 6.22
C ASN A 355 -20.08 25.29 5.70
N ALA A 356 -20.29 24.65 4.54
CA ALA A 356 -19.22 23.88 3.91
C ALA A 356 -18.08 24.79 3.44
N LEU A 357 -18.37 25.87 2.73
CA LEU A 357 -17.36 26.77 2.16
C LEU A 357 -16.50 27.49 3.21
N SER A 358 -17.01 27.72 4.42
CA SER A 358 -16.25 28.36 5.50
C SER A 358 -14.94 27.63 5.81
N PHE A 359 -14.91 26.30 5.64
CA PHE A 359 -13.72 25.47 5.82
C PHE A 359 -12.61 25.79 4.81
N LEU A 360 -12.94 26.08 3.54
CA LEU A 360 -11.95 26.39 2.49
C LEU A 360 -11.33 27.78 2.63
N ARG A 361 -11.95 28.66 3.43
CA ARG A 361 -11.48 30.03 3.68
C ARG A 361 -10.36 30.08 4.72
N GLN A 362 -10.03 28.96 5.34
CA GLN A 362 -8.88 28.84 6.24
C GLN A 362 -7.58 28.88 5.41
N ASN A 363 -6.57 29.60 5.89
CA ASN A 363 -5.32 29.82 5.14
C ASN A 363 -4.47 28.54 5.09
N PHE A 364 -4.57 27.79 4.00
CA PHE A 364 -3.65 26.69 3.70
C PHE A 364 -2.45 27.25 2.91
N SER A 365 -1.23 26.98 3.38
CA SER A 365 0.00 27.43 2.72
C SER A 365 0.07 26.87 1.29
N SER A 366 0.46 27.73 0.35
CA SER A 366 0.50 27.45 -1.08
C SER A 366 1.65 26.49 -1.44
N THR A 367 1.42 25.20 -1.31
CA THR A 367 2.20 24.19 -2.06
C THR A 367 1.47 23.93 -3.38
N ASN A 368 2.20 23.93 -4.50
CA ASN A 368 1.66 23.83 -5.85
C ASN A 368 1.00 22.47 -6.20
N LEU A 369 0.80 21.57 -5.23
CA LEU A 369 0.40 20.16 -5.46
C LEU A 369 -0.96 19.79 -4.85
N ILE A 370 -1.75 20.77 -4.42
CA ILE A 370 -3.06 20.57 -3.78
C ILE A 370 -4.14 21.49 -4.36
N TYR A 371 -5.36 20.96 -4.52
CA TYR A 371 -6.53 21.67 -5.02
C TYR A 371 -7.60 21.82 -3.93
N ARG A 372 -8.20 23.01 -3.86
CA ARG A 372 -9.40 23.28 -3.05
C ARG A 372 -10.62 22.77 -3.80
N VAL A 373 -11.37 21.88 -3.19
CA VAL A 373 -12.51 21.18 -3.80
C VAL A 373 -13.75 21.32 -2.92
N LEU A 374 -14.87 21.65 -3.56
CA LEU A 374 -16.21 21.52 -3.01
C LEU A 374 -16.92 20.36 -3.70
N PHE A 375 -17.20 19.30 -2.95
CA PHE A 375 -18.09 18.23 -3.38
C PHE A 375 -19.54 18.67 -3.25
N GLU A 376 -20.27 18.62 -4.36
CA GLU A 376 -21.69 18.87 -4.43
C GLU A 376 -22.40 17.53 -4.70
N ILE A 377 -23.01 16.98 -3.65
CA ILE A 377 -23.58 15.62 -3.64
C ILE A 377 -25.09 15.71 -3.81
N LYS A 378 -25.57 15.24 -4.96
CA LYS A 378 -26.96 15.20 -5.35
C LYS A 378 -27.57 13.85 -5.02
N ILE A 379 -28.75 13.87 -4.40
CA ILE A 379 -29.60 12.71 -4.15
C ILE A 379 -30.89 12.89 -4.95
N PRO A 380 -31.08 12.12 -6.04
CA PRO A 380 -32.26 12.23 -6.89
C PRO A 380 -33.56 11.94 -6.12
N SER A 381 -34.65 12.61 -6.50
CA SER A 381 -35.96 12.39 -5.87
C SER A 381 -36.55 11.01 -6.15
N ASP A 382 -36.16 10.36 -7.24
CA ASP A 382 -36.59 9.02 -7.63
C ASP A 382 -35.69 7.90 -7.07
N TYR A 383 -34.69 8.25 -6.25
CA TYR A 383 -33.78 7.30 -5.62
C TYR A 383 -34.56 6.35 -4.69
N LYS A 384 -34.34 5.03 -4.85
CA LYS A 384 -35.02 3.99 -4.05
C LYS A 384 -34.06 3.40 -3.03
N PHE A 385 -34.40 3.52 -1.75
CA PHE A 385 -33.62 2.87 -0.69
C PHE A 385 -33.90 1.38 -0.63
N HIS A 386 -32.90 0.53 -0.89
CA HIS A 386 -33.02 -0.92 -0.72
C HIS A 386 -32.53 -1.33 0.68
N LYS A 387 -33.47 -1.65 1.57
CA LYS A 387 -33.27 -2.14 2.96
C LYS A 387 -32.49 -1.23 3.94
N GLN A 388 -31.50 -0.46 3.50
CA GLN A 388 -30.65 0.41 4.31
C GLN A 388 -30.47 1.76 3.61
N ARG A 389 -30.49 2.86 4.38
CA ARG A 389 -30.18 4.20 3.85
C ARG A 389 -28.66 4.36 3.77
N PRO A 390 -28.08 4.89 2.68
CA PRO A 390 -26.65 5.16 2.55
C PRO A 390 -26.19 6.41 3.31
N PHE A 391 -27.12 7.14 3.96
CA PHE A 391 -26.81 8.28 4.82
C PHE A 391 -27.91 8.51 5.86
N ILE A 392 -27.57 9.24 6.92
CA ILE A 392 -28.49 9.59 8.02
C ILE A 392 -28.27 11.03 8.47
N ASP A 393 -29.36 11.71 8.77
CA ASP A 393 -29.34 13.01 9.43
C ASP A 393 -28.92 12.83 10.90
N VAL A 394 -27.79 13.41 11.27
CA VAL A 394 -27.17 13.25 12.60
C VAL A 394 -27.29 14.51 13.45
N THR A 395 -28.10 15.48 13.04
CA THR A 395 -28.29 16.77 13.73
C THR A 395 -28.70 16.66 15.19
N GLN A 396 -29.35 15.57 15.59
CA GLN A 396 -29.72 15.32 16.99
C GLN A 396 -28.52 14.94 17.89
N PHE A 397 -27.37 14.63 17.28
CA PHE A 397 -26.18 14.11 17.95
C PHE A 397 -24.94 14.99 17.73
N SER A 398 -24.99 15.96 16.82
CA SER A 398 -23.93 16.92 16.53
C SER A 398 -24.36 18.35 16.89
N SER A 399 -23.43 19.19 17.33
CA SER A 399 -23.67 20.63 17.51
C SER A 399 -24.00 21.36 16.20
N ASP A 400 -23.63 20.77 15.07
CA ASP A 400 -23.81 21.35 13.75
C ASP A 400 -25.18 21.03 13.19
N GLU A 401 -26.07 22.02 13.21
CA GLU A 401 -27.33 21.99 12.48
C GLU A 401 -27.05 21.70 11.00
N TYR A 402 -27.85 20.83 10.38
CA TYR A 402 -27.75 20.40 8.97
C TYR A 402 -26.67 19.37 8.59
N THR A 403 -26.05 18.69 9.55
CA THR A 403 -25.04 17.65 9.26
C THR A 403 -25.67 16.29 8.97
N THR A 404 -25.13 15.60 7.97
CA THR A 404 -25.51 14.24 7.55
C THR A 404 -24.28 13.35 7.44
N LEU A 405 -24.42 12.09 7.84
CA LEU A 405 -23.35 11.08 7.81
C LEU A 405 -23.64 10.04 6.74
N PHE A 406 -22.75 9.91 5.75
CA PHE A 406 -22.75 8.85 4.75
C PHE A 406 -22.00 7.61 5.25
N PHE A 407 -22.48 6.44 4.83
CA PHE A 407 -21.90 5.14 5.19
C PHE A 407 -20.60 4.89 4.41
N ILE A 408 -19.69 4.11 5.01
CA ILE A 408 -18.54 3.55 4.29
C ILE A 408 -19.05 2.78 3.07
N GLY A 409 -18.46 3.03 1.90
CA GLY A 409 -18.80 2.33 0.66
C GLY A 409 -20.02 2.90 -0.07
N SER A 410 -20.52 4.07 0.33
CA SER A 410 -21.50 4.84 -0.45
C SER A 410 -20.92 5.19 -1.82
N ILE A 411 -21.71 5.00 -2.88
CA ILE A 411 -21.26 5.12 -4.29
C ILE A 411 -21.91 6.35 -4.93
N PHE A 412 -21.10 7.08 -5.68
CA PHE A 412 -21.48 8.28 -6.40
C PHE A 412 -21.04 8.19 -7.85
N ARG A 413 -21.81 8.77 -8.76
CA ARG A 413 -21.38 9.03 -10.13
C ARG A 413 -20.70 10.38 -10.22
N ILE A 414 -19.58 10.47 -10.94
CA ILE A 414 -18.89 11.73 -11.20
C ILE A 414 -19.58 12.43 -12.38
N ASP A 415 -20.31 13.51 -12.13
CA ASP A 415 -21.11 14.15 -13.18
C ASP A 415 -20.28 15.19 -13.95
N THR A 416 -19.73 16.18 -13.23
CA THR A 416 -18.96 17.27 -13.82
C THR A 416 -17.88 17.79 -12.87
N VAL A 417 -16.88 18.47 -13.44
CA VAL A 417 -15.82 19.17 -12.70
C VAL A 417 -15.72 20.60 -13.26
N ILE A 418 -15.97 21.60 -12.43
CA ILE A 418 -16.09 23.02 -12.82
C ILE A 418 -15.24 23.88 -11.88
N PHE A 419 -14.60 24.95 -12.37
CA PHE A 419 -13.88 25.89 -11.52
C PHE A 419 -14.77 27.08 -11.13
N ASP A 420 -14.91 27.37 -9.84
CA ASP A 420 -15.63 28.52 -9.30
C ASP A 420 -14.65 29.66 -8.97
N ILE A 421 -14.60 30.64 -9.87
CA ILE A 421 -13.72 31.80 -9.79
C ILE A 421 -13.98 32.64 -8.53
N ASN A 422 -15.22 32.71 -8.06
CA ASN A 422 -15.59 33.59 -6.95
C ASN A 422 -15.13 33.06 -5.59
N ASN A 423 -15.04 31.73 -5.45
CA ASN A 423 -14.64 31.06 -4.22
C ASN A 423 -13.24 30.43 -4.31
N ASP A 424 -12.55 30.58 -5.45
CA ASP A 424 -11.22 30.03 -5.72
C ASP A 424 -11.14 28.52 -5.38
N CYS A 425 -12.11 27.77 -5.92
CA CYS A 425 -12.21 26.33 -5.69
C CYS A 425 -12.81 25.58 -6.88
N TRP A 426 -12.45 24.31 -7.01
CA TRP A 426 -13.09 23.39 -7.95
C TRP A 426 -14.37 22.81 -7.34
N ILE A 427 -15.44 22.74 -8.11
CA ILE A 427 -16.69 22.06 -7.77
C ILE A 427 -16.70 20.73 -8.49
N ILE A 428 -16.85 19.65 -7.72
CA ILE A 428 -17.03 18.29 -8.24
C ILE A 428 -18.46 17.89 -7.93
N GLN A 429 -19.27 17.73 -8.98
CA GLN A 429 -20.65 17.30 -8.86
C GLN A 429 -20.72 15.77 -8.85
N LEU A 430 -21.39 15.25 -7.83
CA LEU A 430 -21.55 13.83 -7.56
C LEU A 430 -23.02 13.49 -7.43
N THR A 431 -23.50 12.45 -8.10
CA THR A 431 -24.86 11.93 -7.89
C THR A 431 -24.81 10.61 -7.14
N LEU A 432 -25.51 10.52 -6.00
CA LEU A 432 -25.63 9.26 -5.25
C LEU A 432 -26.26 8.18 -6.13
N TYR A 433 -25.63 7.01 -6.15
CA TYR A 433 -25.88 5.97 -7.14
C TYR A 433 -26.39 4.67 -6.49
N ASP A 434 -27.39 4.02 -7.13
CA ASP A 434 -27.99 2.75 -6.71
C ASP A 434 -27.86 1.66 -7.79
N GLU A 435 -27.65 0.41 -7.36
CA GLU A 435 -27.31 -0.78 -8.15
C GLU A 435 -28.31 -1.07 -9.30
N ARG A 436 -29.57 -0.65 -9.17
CA ARG A 436 -30.66 -0.99 -10.10
C ARG A 436 -30.88 0.02 -11.21
N THR A 437 -30.15 1.14 -11.20
CA THR A 437 -30.39 2.25 -12.14
C THR A 437 -29.52 2.20 -13.40
N ASN A 438 -28.54 1.30 -13.47
CA ASN A 438 -27.74 1.06 -14.68
C ASN A 438 -27.40 -0.44 -14.83
N GLU A 439 -27.78 -1.03 -15.96
CA GLU A 439 -27.52 -2.45 -16.26
C GLU A 439 -26.01 -2.75 -16.34
N ASP A 440 -25.18 -1.79 -16.77
CA ASP A 440 -23.73 -1.99 -16.96
C ASP A 440 -22.98 -2.28 -15.66
N PHE A 441 -23.43 -1.73 -14.52
CA PHE A 441 -22.76 -1.91 -13.22
C PHE A 441 -23.41 -3.00 -12.35
N SER A 442 -24.57 -3.52 -12.74
CA SER A 442 -25.28 -4.59 -12.03
C SER A 442 -24.42 -5.84 -11.83
N GLN A 443 -23.52 -6.12 -12.78
CA GLN A 443 -22.59 -7.25 -12.73
C GLN A 443 -21.59 -7.14 -11.58
N VAL A 444 -21.19 -5.92 -11.20
CA VAL A 444 -20.26 -5.68 -10.08
C VAL A 444 -20.94 -5.99 -8.75
N PHE A 445 -22.17 -5.53 -8.59
CA PHE A 445 -22.97 -5.83 -7.41
C PHE A 445 -23.34 -7.31 -7.34
N THR A 446 -23.56 -7.95 -8.48
CA THR A 446 -23.77 -9.39 -8.57
C THR A 446 -22.50 -10.15 -8.18
N PHE A 447 -21.33 -9.74 -8.69
CA PHE A 447 -20.04 -10.29 -8.28
C PHE A 447 -19.82 -10.17 -6.76
N LEU A 448 -20.08 -9.00 -6.19
CA LEU A 448 -20.02 -8.79 -4.75
C LEU A 448 -20.97 -9.74 -4.02
N ASN A 449 -22.24 -9.82 -4.45
CA ASN A 449 -23.27 -10.64 -3.84
C ASN A 449 -23.00 -12.15 -3.90
N ASP A 450 -22.38 -12.63 -4.97
CA ASP A 450 -22.14 -14.05 -5.19
C ASP A 450 -20.84 -14.56 -4.55
N HIS A 451 -19.89 -13.67 -4.23
CA HIS A 451 -18.51 -14.04 -3.84
C HIS A 451 -18.17 -13.66 -2.39
N HIS A 452 -19.17 -13.43 -1.56
CA HIS A 452 -19.09 -13.09 -0.13
C HIS A 452 -18.48 -14.23 0.72
N THR A 453 -17.16 -14.41 0.62
CA THR A 453 -16.40 -15.31 1.51
C THR A 453 -15.15 -14.62 2.03
N PRO A 454 -14.68 -14.99 3.22
CA PRO A 454 -13.43 -14.46 3.73
C PRO A 454 -12.23 -14.73 2.82
N ILE A 455 -12.23 -15.83 2.06
CA ILE A 455 -11.13 -16.15 1.16
C ILE A 455 -11.11 -15.26 -0.09
N THR A 456 -12.29 -14.87 -0.61
CA THR A 456 -12.40 -13.87 -1.68
C THR A 456 -11.79 -12.54 -1.24
N LEU A 457 -12.11 -12.11 -0.01
CA LEU A 457 -11.57 -10.88 0.56
C LEU A 457 -10.04 -10.93 0.69
N ALA A 458 -9.50 -12.07 1.15
CA ALA A 458 -8.06 -12.28 1.26
C ALA A 458 -7.35 -12.24 -0.12
N ASN A 459 -7.97 -12.86 -1.14
CA ASN A 459 -7.45 -12.89 -2.50
C ASN A 459 -7.43 -11.50 -3.17
N LEU A 460 -8.46 -10.69 -2.94
CA LEU A 460 -8.49 -9.28 -3.38
C LEU A 460 -7.38 -8.48 -2.71
N LEU A 461 -7.26 -8.63 -1.39
CA LEU A 461 -6.25 -7.94 -0.60
C LEU A 461 -4.82 -8.29 -1.04
N ARG A 462 -4.56 -9.54 -1.43
CA ARG A 462 -3.25 -9.95 -1.98
C ARG A 462 -2.84 -9.15 -3.21
N ARG A 463 -3.81 -8.69 -4.01
CA ARG A 463 -3.53 -7.85 -5.19
C ARG A 463 -3.27 -6.38 -4.82
N ILE A 464 -3.90 -5.89 -3.76
CA ILE A 464 -3.80 -4.48 -3.32
C ILE A 464 -2.56 -4.26 -2.44
N CYS A 465 -2.39 -5.11 -1.43
CA CYS A 465 -1.35 -5.01 -0.41
C CYS A 465 -1.00 -6.43 0.11
N PRO A 466 -0.02 -7.11 -0.51
CA PRO A 466 0.39 -8.47 -0.13
C PRO A 466 0.75 -8.63 1.36
N ASP A 467 1.36 -7.63 1.97
CA ASP A 467 1.71 -7.64 3.41
C ASP A 467 0.47 -7.71 4.30
N SER A 468 -0.49 -6.83 4.03
CA SER A 468 -1.79 -6.83 4.68
C SER A 468 -2.54 -8.15 4.45
N ALA A 469 -2.47 -8.70 3.24
CA ALA A 469 -3.05 -10.01 2.92
C ALA A 469 -2.43 -11.14 3.73
N LYS A 470 -1.11 -11.14 3.92
CA LYS A 470 -0.40 -12.12 4.77
C LYS A 470 -0.95 -12.10 6.20
N GLN A 471 -1.23 -10.91 6.76
CA GLN A 471 -1.85 -10.81 8.08
C GLN A 471 -3.28 -11.37 8.10
N PHE A 472 -4.04 -11.05 7.06
CA PHE A 472 -5.43 -11.48 6.91
C PHE A 472 -5.56 -13.00 6.81
N TYR A 473 -4.76 -13.67 5.98
CA TYR A 473 -4.73 -15.14 5.91
C TYR A 473 -4.29 -15.77 7.25
N LYS A 474 -3.32 -15.17 7.96
CA LYS A 474 -2.93 -15.65 9.31
C LYS A 474 -4.07 -15.52 10.32
N HIS A 475 -4.88 -14.47 10.22
CA HIS A 475 -6.06 -14.31 11.07
C HIS A 475 -7.10 -15.39 10.77
N LEU A 476 -7.37 -15.64 9.48
CA LEU A 476 -8.28 -16.69 9.03
C LEU A 476 -7.90 -18.09 9.53
N LEU A 477 -6.61 -18.42 9.48
CA LEU A 477 -6.09 -19.67 10.01
C LEU A 477 -6.28 -19.83 11.52
N LYS A 478 -6.34 -18.73 12.27
CA LYS A 478 -6.54 -18.75 13.73
C LYS A 478 -8.00 -18.86 14.11
N GLU A 479 -8.91 -18.24 13.37
CA GLU A 479 -10.34 -18.22 13.69
C GLU A 479 -11.07 -19.52 13.29
N ASN A 480 -10.64 -20.20 12.21
CA ASN A 480 -11.35 -21.36 11.67
C ASN A 480 -10.47 -22.62 11.64
N SER A 481 -10.80 -23.62 12.47
CA SER A 481 -10.00 -24.84 12.62
C SER A 481 -10.30 -25.96 11.59
N GLU A 482 -11.44 -25.97 10.89
CA GLU A 482 -11.90 -27.14 10.13
C GLU A 482 -12.51 -26.86 8.73
N SER A 483 -12.00 -25.87 7.97
CA SER A 483 -12.54 -25.56 6.64
C SER A 483 -11.55 -25.87 5.50
N PRO A 484 -12.01 -26.30 4.30
CA PRO A 484 -11.22 -26.31 3.05
C PRO A 484 -10.52 -24.96 2.74
N SER A 485 -10.89 -23.90 3.45
CA SER A 485 -10.18 -22.60 3.49
C SER A 485 -8.72 -22.67 3.97
N ARG A 486 -8.27 -23.72 4.68
CA ARG A 486 -6.90 -23.79 5.23
C ARG A 486 -5.83 -23.99 4.15
N LEU A 487 -6.11 -24.86 3.18
CA LEU A 487 -5.27 -25.08 2.00
C LEU A 487 -5.07 -23.76 1.25
N GLU A 488 -6.17 -23.07 0.95
CA GLU A 488 -6.15 -21.80 0.22
C GLU A 488 -5.50 -20.68 1.05
N CYS A 489 -5.60 -20.72 2.39
CA CYS A 489 -4.85 -19.81 3.25
C CYS A 489 -3.33 -20.05 3.18
N TYR A 490 -2.86 -21.29 3.22
CA TYR A 490 -1.42 -21.57 3.09
C TYR A 490 -0.91 -21.21 1.70
N ARG A 491 -1.65 -21.56 0.64
CA ARG A 491 -1.34 -21.16 -0.73
C ARG A 491 -1.29 -19.63 -0.86
N GLY A 492 -2.28 -18.92 -0.33
CA GLY A 492 -2.31 -17.46 -0.27
C GLY A 492 -1.13 -16.86 0.48
N LEU A 493 -0.75 -17.42 1.64
CA LEU A 493 0.41 -17.01 2.42
C LEU A 493 1.75 -17.24 1.72
N GLY A 494 1.86 -18.34 0.98
CA GLY A 494 3.03 -18.62 0.13
C GLY A 494 3.17 -17.58 -0.97
N LEU A 495 2.08 -17.29 -1.69
CA LEU A 495 2.06 -16.27 -2.73
C LEU A 495 2.34 -14.86 -2.19
N CYS A 496 1.81 -14.50 -1.02
CA CYS A 496 2.13 -13.23 -0.37
C CYS A 496 3.60 -13.17 0.00
N SER A 497 4.15 -14.21 0.65
CA SER A 497 5.56 -14.25 1.04
C SER A 497 6.49 -14.18 -0.17
N TYR A 498 6.16 -14.86 -1.28
CA TYR A 498 6.90 -14.74 -2.54
C TYR A 498 6.90 -13.30 -3.07
N SER A 499 5.75 -12.61 -3.01
CA SER A 499 5.62 -11.22 -3.46
C SER A 499 6.40 -10.24 -2.57
N CYS A 500 6.63 -10.59 -1.31
CA CYS A 500 7.45 -9.84 -0.35
C CYS A 500 8.93 -10.28 -0.37
N GLU A 501 9.36 -11.08 -1.36
CA GLU A 501 10.72 -11.63 -1.49
C GLU A 501 11.18 -12.49 -0.29
N ASP A 502 10.24 -12.93 0.55
CA ASP A 502 10.45 -13.82 1.69
C ASP A 502 10.36 -15.29 1.21
N TYR A 503 11.34 -15.68 0.38
CA TYR A 503 11.35 -16.96 -0.34
C TYR A 503 11.38 -18.18 0.59
N GLU A 504 12.10 -18.12 1.71
CA GLU A 504 12.14 -19.19 2.71
C GLU A 504 10.75 -19.44 3.28
N GLN A 505 10.05 -18.38 3.68
CA GLN A 505 8.72 -18.51 4.25
C GLN A 505 7.68 -18.91 3.19
N ALA A 506 7.88 -18.51 1.92
CA ALA A 506 7.04 -18.91 0.81
C ALA A 506 7.07 -20.44 0.60
N LEU A 507 8.27 -21.04 0.57
CA LEU A 507 8.44 -22.49 0.47
C LEU A 507 7.71 -23.22 1.59
N ILE A 508 7.94 -22.82 2.85
CA ILE A 508 7.29 -23.44 4.02
C ILE A 508 5.76 -23.45 3.88
N TYR A 509 5.17 -22.37 3.35
CA TYR A 509 3.72 -22.31 3.19
C TYR A 509 3.21 -23.13 1.99
N PHE A 510 3.94 -23.16 0.88
CA PHE A 510 3.58 -24.00 -0.26
C PHE A 510 3.71 -25.49 0.07
N GLU A 511 4.76 -25.88 0.80
CA GLU A 511 4.95 -27.24 1.31
C GLU A 511 3.81 -27.64 2.25
N LYS A 512 3.44 -26.78 3.21
CA LYS A 512 2.26 -27.02 4.06
C LYS A 512 0.96 -27.17 3.29
N ALA A 513 0.83 -26.50 2.14
CA ALA A 513 -0.34 -26.66 1.28
C ALA A 513 -0.29 -28.01 0.53
N LEU A 514 0.89 -28.47 0.11
CA LEU A 514 1.05 -29.80 -0.52
C LEU A 514 0.89 -30.95 0.47
N GLU A 515 1.38 -30.81 1.71
CA GLU A 515 1.20 -31.78 2.82
C GLU A 515 -0.27 -32.03 3.16
N MET A 516 -1.16 -31.11 2.80
CA MET A 516 -2.60 -31.28 2.95
C MET A 516 -3.23 -32.18 1.87
N GLU A 517 -2.42 -32.71 0.95
CA GLU A 517 -2.83 -33.63 -0.13
C GLU A 517 -4.06 -33.11 -0.90
N PRO A 518 -3.93 -31.97 -1.62
CA PRO A 518 -5.06 -31.39 -2.34
C PRO A 518 -5.57 -32.34 -3.43
N ASP A 519 -6.88 -32.59 -3.45
CA ASP A 519 -7.51 -33.50 -4.41
C ASP A 519 -7.52 -32.97 -5.87
N ASP A 520 -7.40 -31.66 -6.05
CA ASP A 520 -7.46 -31.00 -7.36
C ASP A 520 -6.08 -30.94 -8.03
N PRO A 521 -5.86 -31.63 -9.17
CA PRO A 521 -4.61 -31.58 -9.92
C PRO A 521 -4.17 -30.16 -10.33
N LEU A 522 -5.12 -29.25 -10.53
CA LEU A 522 -4.81 -27.86 -10.84
C LEU A 522 -4.18 -27.13 -9.66
N ILE A 523 -4.62 -27.43 -8.43
CA ILE A 523 -4.01 -26.88 -7.23
C ILE A 523 -2.60 -27.45 -7.05
N ILE A 524 -2.43 -28.76 -7.23
CA ILE A 524 -1.10 -29.42 -7.18
C ILE A 524 -0.15 -28.78 -8.19
N SER A 525 -0.57 -28.66 -9.45
CA SER A 525 0.21 -28.02 -10.52
C SER A 525 0.59 -26.58 -10.15
N SER A 526 -0.39 -25.79 -9.68
CA SER A 526 -0.17 -24.40 -9.27
C SER A 526 0.83 -24.28 -8.12
N LEU A 527 0.81 -25.19 -7.15
CA LEU A 527 1.74 -25.22 -6.02
C LEU A 527 3.16 -25.56 -6.49
N HIS A 528 3.33 -26.61 -7.28
CA HIS A 528 4.63 -26.95 -7.86
C HIS A 528 5.19 -25.85 -8.75
N ASN A 529 4.37 -25.22 -9.58
CA ASN A 529 4.81 -24.07 -10.36
C ASN A 529 5.27 -22.91 -9.46
N SER A 530 4.57 -22.66 -8.35
CA SER A 530 4.95 -21.59 -7.40
C SER A 530 6.26 -21.91 -6.67
N ILE A 531 6.46 -23.17 -6.26
CA ILE A 531 7.71 -23.64 -5.65
C ILE A 531 8.87 -23.56 -6.64
N GLY A 532 8.67 -24.01 -7.90
CA GLY A 532 9.66 -23.92 -8.95
C GLY A 532 10.09 -22.47 -9.23
N LEU A 533 9.13 -21.52 -9.22
CA LEU A 533 9.44 -20.10 -9.32
C LEU A 533 10.27 -19.57 -8.14
N VAL A 534 10.04 -20.07 -6.92
CA VAL A 534 10.86 -19.69 -5.75
C VAL A 534 12.30 -20.18 -5.93
N TYR A 535 12.50 -21.45 -6.30
CA TYR A 535 13.84 -21.99 -6.53
C TYR A 535 14.56 -21.31 -7.69
N ALA A 536 13.84 -20.96 -8.77
CA ALA A 536 14.42 -20.23 -9.89
C ALA A 536 14.91 -18.81 -9.52
N GLN A 537 14.25 -18.16 -8.55
CA GLN A 537 14.69 -16.87 -7.99
C GLN A 537 15.90 -17.02 -7.07
N GLN A 538 16.00 -18.15 -6.36
CA GLN A 538 17.17 -18.51 -5.55
C GLN A 538 18.34 -19.07 -6.38
N ASP A 539 18.21 -19.08 -7.71
CA ASP A 539 19.17 -19.68 -8.66
C ASP A 539 19.45 -21.18 -8.44
N ASN A 540 18.52 -21.88 -7.77
CA ASN A 540 18.54 -23.33 -7.61
C ASN A 540 17.82 -23.98 -8.81
N LEU A 541 18.52 -24.04 -9.94
CA LEU A 541 17.95 -24.45 -11.23
C LEU A 541 17.49 -25.92 -11.23
N ASP A 542 18.19 -26.80 -10.53
CA ASP A 542 17.85 -28.23 -10.46
C ASP A 542 16.50 -28.45 -9.78
N GLN A 543 16.27 -27.82 -8.63
CA GLN A 543 14.98 -27.90 -7.93
C GLN A 543 13.87 -27.20 -8.71
N ALA A 544 14.17 -26.07 -9.35
CA ALA A 544 13.21 -25.38 -10.22
C ALA A 544 12.73 -26.30 -11.36
N GLN A 545 13.66 -27.00 -12.03
CA GLN A 545 13.35 -27.93 -13.11
C GLN A 545 12.46 -29.09 -12.65
N ILE A 546 12.78 -29.70 -11.50
CA ILE A 546 11.98 -30.79 -10.91
C ILE A 546 10.54 -30.32 -10.69
N HIS A 547 10.37 -29.16 -10.05
CA HIS A 547 9.05 -28.66 -9.72
C HIS A 547 8.25 -28.18 -10.93
N PHE A 548 8.88 -27.58 -11.94
CA PHE A 548 8.17 -27.29 -13.19
C PHE A 548 7.76 -28.55 -13.95
N SER A 549 8.56 -29.61 -13.88
CA SER A 549 8.22 -30.92 -14.47
C SER A 549 7.05 -31.59 -13.74
N GLU A 550 7.03 -31.54 -12.41
CA GLU A 550 5.86 -31.99 -11.64
C GLU A 550 4.63 -31.12 -11.94
N ALA A 551 4.78 -29.80 -12.05
CA ALA A 551 3.67 -28.93 -12.45
C ALA A 551 3.08 -29.32 -13.81
N LEU A 552 3.94 -29.65 -14.78
CA LEU A 552 3.52 -30.12 -16.10
C LEU A 552 2.72 -31.42 -16.02
N LYS A 553 3.15 -32.38 -15.20
CA LYS A 553 2.49 -33.69 -15.00
C LYS A 553 1.06 -33.58 -14.48
N TYR A 554 0.78 -32.65 -13.59
CA TYR A 554 -0.57 -32.45 -13.02
C TYR A 554 -1.42 -31.43 -13.81
N SER A 555 -0.86 -30.75 -14.80
CA SER A 555 -1.58 -29.76 -15.58
C SER A 555 -2.50 -30.39 -16.62
N SER A 556 -3.81 -30.13 -16.51
CA SER A 556 -4.81 -30.54 -17.51
C SER A 556 -5.29 -29.39 -18.40
N LEU A 557 -5.03 -28.14 -18.01
CA LEU A 557 -5.43 -26.95 -18.74
C LEU A 557 -4.34 -26.48 -19.72
N PRO A 558 -4.65 -26.25 -21.01
CA PRO A 558 -3.65 -25.87 -22.02
C PRO A 558 -2.77 -24.69 -21.61
N LEU A 559 -3.36 -23.60 -21.10
CA LEU A 559 -2.59 -22.43 -20.69
C LEU A 559 -1.69 -22.66 -19.47
N HIS A 560 -2.02 -23.63 -18.60
CA HIS A 560 -1.14 -24.02 -17.48
C HIS A 560 0.04 -24.85 -18.00
N VAL A 561 -0.22 -25.79 -18.91
CA VAL A 561 0.81 -26.56 -19.63
C VAL A 561 1.79 -25.63 -20.34
N ALA A 562 1.28 -24.63 -21.07
CA ALA A 562 2.11 -23.62 -21.74
C ALA A 562 2.95 -22.79 -20.77
N CYS A 563 2.42 -22.47 -19.58
CA CYS A 563 3.18 -21.77 -18.54
C CYS A 563 4.31 -22.63 -17.97
N ALA A 564 4.07 -23.92 -17.73
CA ALA A 564 5.08 -24.84 -17.24
C ALA A 564 6.22 -25.01 -18.26
N HIS A 565 5.90 -25.21 -19.55
CA HIS A 565 6.91 -25.26 -20.62
C HIS A 565 7.70 -23.95 -20.72
N TYR A 566 7.02 -22.81 -20.67
CA TYR A 566 7.70 -21.51 -20.69
C TYR A 566 8.68 -21.35 -19.52
N ASN A 567 8.32 -21.80 -18.32
CA ASN A 567 9.20 -21.72 -17.15
C ASN A 567 10.37 -22.72 -17.23
N LEU A 568 10.14 -23.93 -17.75
CA LEU A 568 11.21 -24.89 -18.04
C LEU A 568 12.21 -24.31 -19.04
N ALA A 569 11.73 -23.71 -20.14
CA ALA A 569 12.59 -23.07 -21.14
C ALA A 569 13.53 -22.02 -20.52
N LEU A 570 13.00 -21.17 -19.62
CA LEU A 570 13.82 -20.20 -18.88
C LEU A 570 14.91 -20.85 -18.02
N VAL A 571 14.61 -22.00 -17.40
CA VAL A 571 15.60 -22.75 -16.60
C VAL A 571 16.68 -23.35 -17.50
N TYR A 572 16.29 -23.97 -18.61
CA TYR A 572 17.24 -24.52 -19.59
C TYR A 572 18.14 -23.44 -20.22
N GLY A 573 17.58 -22.27 -20.55
CA GLY A 573 18.36 -21.14 -21.05
C GLY A 573 19.40 -20.65 -20.04
N LYS A 574 19.06 -20.58 -18.74
CA LYS A 574 20.02 -20.27 -17.68
C LYS A 574 21.12 -21.34 -17.52
N GLN A 575 20.81 -22.60 -17.83
CA GLN A 575 21.77 -23.71 -17.86
C GLN A 575 22.59 -23.76 -19.17
N CYS A 576 22.36 -22.84 -20.12
CA CYS A 576 22.94 -22.83 -21.47
C CYS A 576 22.57 -24.04 -22.33
N LEU A 577 21.43 -24.68 -22.05
CA LEU A 577 20.84 -25.78 -22.82
C LEU A 577 19.84 -25.22 -23.83
N PHE A 578 20.36 -24.57 -24.86
CA PHE A 578 19.57 -23.73 -25.78
C PHE A 578 18.66 -24.51 -26.74
N ASP A 579 18.99 -25.76 -27.05
CA ASP A 579 18.12 -26.60 -27.89
C ASP A 579 16.87 -27.02 -27.10
N GLU A 580 17.03 -27.47 -25.85
CA GLU A 580 15.93 -27.78 -24.93
C GLU A 580 15.09 -26.54 -24.58
N GLU A 581 15.74 -25.37 -24.43
CA GLU A 581 15.05 -24.09 -24.26
C GLU A 581 14.10 -23.81 -25.44
N LEU A 582 14.59 -23.97 -26.68
CA LEU A 582 13.78 -23.72 -27.88
C LEU A 582 12.63 -24.72 -28.01
N ASP A 583 12.85 -26.00 -27.74
CA ASP A 583 11.81 -27.02 -27.79
C ASP A 583 10.66 -26.68 -26.83
N HIS A 584 10.98 -26.30 -25.60
CA HIS A 584 9.97 -25.90 -24.62
C HIS A 584 9.29 -24.56 -24.95
N TYR A 585 10.00 -23.57 -25.50
CA TYR A 585 9.33 -22.37 -25.98
C TYR A 585 8.40 -22.65 -27.16
N GLN A 586 8.75 -23.58 -28.05
CA GLN A 586 7.93 -23.97 -29.18
C GLN A 586 6.62 -24.61 -28.72
N GLU A 587 6.68 -25.55 -27.76
CA GLU A 587 5.49 -26.14 -27.13
C GLU A 587 4.59 -25.06 -26.49
N ALA A 588 5.18 -24.14 -25.73
CA ALA A 588 4.43 -23.03 -25.13
C ALA A 588 3.81 -22.09 -26.17
N PHE A 589 4.50 -21.88 -27.30
CA PHE A 589 4.07 -21.04 -28.41
C PHE A 589 2.88 -21.65 -29.16
N GLU A 590 2.94 -22.94 -29.49
CA GLU A 590 1.85 -23.65 -30.17
C GLU A 590 0.58 -23.63 -29.34
N ILE A 591 0.69 -23.87 -28.03
CA ILE A 591 -0.48 -23.84 -27.16
C ILE A 591 -1.04 -22.41 -27.04
N ARG A 592 -0.21 -21.39 -26.82
CA ARG A 592 -0.68 -20.01 -26.65
C ARG A 592 -1.28 -19.44 -27.93
N THR A 593 -0.73 -19.77 -29.11
CA THR A 593 -1.28 -19.32 -30.39
C THR A 593 -2.61 -19.99 -30.72
N ASN A 594 -2.84 -21.21 -30.24
CA ASN A 594 -4.13 -21.90 -30.37
C ASN A 594 -5.20 -21.41 -29.37
N GLN A 595 -4.79 -20.90 -28.21
CA GLN A 595 -5.70 -20.58 -27.10
C GLN A 595 -5.95 -19.07 -26.90
N LEU A 596 -5.08 -18.21 -27.42
CA LEU A 596 -5.13 -16.76 -27.20
C LEU A 596 -5.28 -16.01 -28.53
N PRO A 597 -5.85 -14.79 -28.53
CA PRO A 597 -5.83 -13.92 -29.70
C PRO A 597 -4.41 -13.71 -30.22
N SER A 598 -4.25 -13.60 -31.54
CA SER A 598 -2.93 -13.50 -32.19
C SER A 598 -2.12 -12.28 -31.74
N ASP A 599 -2.77 -11.24 -31.23
CA ASP A 599 -2.16 -10.05 -30.66
C ASP A 599 -2.15 -10.06 -29.12
N HIS A 600 -2.04 -11.23 -28.50
CA HIS A 600 -1.90 -11.32 -27.04
C HIS A 600 -0.45 -11.07 -26.58
N LEU A 601 -0.28 -10.30 -25.49
CA LEU A 601 1.05 -9.90 -24.99
C LEU A 601 1.95 -11.09 -24.59
N GLN A 602 1.37 -12.20 -24.14
CA GLN A 602 2.14 -13.43 -23.86
C GLN A 602 2.80 -14.03 -25.11
N ILE A 603 2.21 -13.85 -26.29
CA ILE A 603 2.80 -14.28 -27.56
C ILE A 603 3.97 -13.35 -27.92
N ALA A 604 3.84 -12.04 -27.70
CA ALA A 604 4.94 -11.09 -27.88
C ALA A 604 6.15 -11.43 -26.98
N SER A 605 5.91 -11.80 -25.72
CA SER A 605 6.98 -12.22 -24.80
C SER A 605 7.66 -13.53 -25.23
N LEU A 606 6.91 -14.49 -25.81
CA LEU A 606 7.51 -15.68 -26.40
C LEU A 606 8.40 -15.35 -27.59
N PHE A 607 7.93 -14.52 -28.53
CA PHE A 607 8.75 -14.08 -29.65
C PHE A 607 10.05 -13.40 -29.17
N ASN A 608 9.97 -12.59 -28.12
CA ASN A 608 11.16 -11.96 -27.54
C ASN A 608 12.17 -13.01 -27.06
N ASN A 609 11.73 -13.99 -26.26
CA ASN A 609 12.63 -14.96 -25.66
C ASN A 609 13.14 -16.00 -26.68
N ILE A 610 12.31 -16.44 -27.62
CA ILE A 610 12.75 -17.25 -28.77
C ILE A 610 13.81 -16.48 -29.58
N GLY A 611 13.64 -15.16 -29.72
CA GLY A 611 14.64 -14.30 -30.35
C GLY A 611 15.98 -14.29 -29.59
N ILE A 612 15.94 -14.23 -28.25
CA ILE A 612 17.13 -14.32 -27.40
C ILE A 612 17.79 -15.70 -27.54
N ALA A 613 17.03 -16.79 -27.42
CA ALA A 613 17.54 -18.15 -27.57
C ALA A 613 18.22 -18.37 -28.95
N TYR A 614 17.63 -17.85 -30.04
CA TYR A 614 18.28 -17.88 -31.35
C TYR A 614 19.56 -17.03 -31.41
N SER A 615 19.63 -15.91 -30.69
CA SER A 615 20.83 -15.09 -30.59
C SER A 615 21.97 -15.83 -29.89
N ASP A 616 21.64 -16.61 -28.86
CA ASP A 616 22.62 -17.41 -28.10
C ASP A 616 23.07 -18.65 -28.88
N LEU A 617 22.26 -19.17 -29.79
CA LEU A 617 22.64 -20.15 -30.81
C LEU A 617 23.34 -19.56 -32.04
N HIS A 618 23.72 -18.27 -32.03
CA HIS A 618 24.34 -17.57 -33.16
C HIS A 618 23.49 -17.53 -34.45
N LYS A 619 22.17 -17.73 -34.37
CA LYS A 619 21.21 -17.65 -35.48
C LYS A 619 20.63 -16.23 -35.56
N HIS A 620 21.48 -15.24 -35.79
CA HIS A 620 21.17 -13.80 -35.65
C HIS A 620 19.99 -13.31 -36.52
N ASP A 621 19.83 -13.81 -37.75
CA ASP A 621 18.70 -13.44 -38.62
C ASP A 621 17.35 -13.88 -38.02
N LYS A 622 17.30 -15.09 -37.46
CA LYS A 622 16.11 -15.60 -36.77
C LYS A 622 15.87 -14.82 -35.48
N ALA A 623 16.93 -14.46 -34.76
CA ALA A 623 16.84 -13.62 -33.57
C ALA A 623 16.19 -12.26 -33.88
N LEU A 624 16.73 -11.53 -34.86
CA LEU A 624 16.21 -10.22 -35.28
C LEU A 624 14.77 -10.31 -35.76
N SER A 625 14.42 -11.33 -36.55
CA SER A 625 13.04 -11.53 -37.03
C SER A 625 12.05 -11.68 -35.88
N ASN A 626 12.37 -12.52 -34.88
CA ASN A 626 11.49 -12.74 -33.72
C ASN A 626 11.43 -11.51 -32.80
N LEU A 627 12.58 -10.88 -32.50
CA LEU A 627 12.63 -9.67 -31.67
C LEU A 627 11.86 -8.49 -32.30
N ARG A 628 11.93 -8.33 -33.63
CA ARG A 628 11.16 -7.30 -34.35
C ARG A 628 9.66 -7.55 -34.28
N LYS A 629 9.20 -8.80 -34.42
CA LYS A 629 7.79 -9.16 -34.23
C LYS A 629 7.32 -8.85 -32.80
N ALA A 630 8.13 -9.21 -31.79
CA ALA A 630 7.81 -8.88 -30.41
C ALA A 630 7.69 -7.36 -30.17
N LEU A 631 8.61 -6.57 -30.73
CA LEU A 631 8.58 -5.11 -30.66
C LEU A 631 7.34 -4.53 -31.33
N GLU A 632 6.99 -4.99 -32.54
CA GLU A 632 5.80 -4.55 -33.28
C GLU A 632 4.52 -4.80 -32.49
N MET A 633 4.37 -6.00 -31.92
CA MET A 633 3.24 -6.34 -31.06
C MET A 633 3.19 -5.47 -29.81
N ARG A 634 4.32 -5.26 -29.14
CA ARG A 634 4.40 -4.42 -27.94
C ARG A 634 4.05 -2.96 -28.23
N LEU A 635 4.51 -2.40 -29.36
CA LEU A 635 4.14 -1.04 -29.79
C LEU A 635 2.65 -0.89 -30.09
N LYS A 636 1.98 -1.96 -30.56
CA LYS A 636 0.53 -1.97 -30.78
C LYS A 636 -0.26 -2.07 -29.48
N LEU A 637 0.23 -2.84 -28.52
CA LEU A 637 -0.52 -3.26 -27.33
C LEU A 637 -0.23 -2.43 -26.07
N LEU A 638 0.94 -1.80 -26.00
CA LEU A 638 1.43 -1.09 -24.83
C LEU A 638 1.59 0.40 -25.14
N PRO A 639 1.52 1.27 -24.12
CA PRO A 639 1.96 2.66 -24.25
C PRO A 639 3.38 2.72 -24.82
N GLU A 640 3.66 3.72 -25.66
CA GLU A 640 4.97 3.86 -26.32
C GLU A 640 6.14 3.93 -25.32
N ASN A 641 5.89 4.47 -24.13
CA ASN A 641 6.82 4.55 -23.03
C ASN A 641 6.80 3.34 -22.08
N HIS A 642 6.28 2.18 -22.48
CA HIS A 642 6.29 1.00 -21.61
C HIS A 642 7.70 0.37 -21.51
N ILE A 643 8.09 -0.09 -20.32
CA ILE A 643 9.43 -0.67 -20.06
C ILE A 643 9.77 -1.85 -20.99
N ASP A 644 8.81 -2.69 -21.32
CA ASP A 644 9.02 -3.83 -22.23
C ASP A 644 9.33 -3.41 -23.68
N VAL A 645 8.86 -2.22 -24.11
CA VAL A 645 9.23 -1.63 -25.42
C VAL A 645 10.71 -1.23 -25.38
N ALA A 646 11.16 -0.60 -24.29
CA ALA A 646 12.57 -0.25 -24.08
C ALA A 646 13.47 -1.50 -24.09
N ARG A 647 13.07 -2.56 -23.39
CA ARG A 647 13.79 -3.85 -23.38
C ARG A 647 13.84 -4.52 -24.75
N SER A 648 12.77 -4.43 -25.54
CA SER A 648 12.79 -4.92 -26.93
C SER A 648 13.82 -4.19 -27.79
N TYR A 649 13.90 -2.86 -27.70
CA TYR A 649 14.94 -2.11 -28.38
C TYR A 649 16.35 -2.53 -27.92
N ALA A 650 16.56 -2.68 -26.62
CA ALA A 650 17.84 -3.12 -26.07
C ALA A 650 18.26 -4.52 -26.56
N ASN A 651 17.34 -5.49 -26.58
CA ASN A 651 17.62 -6.84 -27.07
C ASN A 651 18.02 -6.83 -28.55
N ILE A 652 17.35 -6.03 -29.39
CA ILE A 652 17.73 -5.88 -30.81
C ILE A 652 19.12 -5.25 -30.93
N GLY A 653 19.41 -4.21 -30.14
CA GLY A 653 20.73 -3.58 -30.09
C GLY A 653 21.83 -4.58 -29.73
N ALA A 654 21.59 -5.46 -28.75
CA ALA A 654 22.53 -6.51 -28.36
C ALA A 654 22.82 -7.52 -29.49
N VAL A 655 21.81 -7.88 -30.29
CA VAL A 655 22.05 -8.73 -31.49
C VAL A 655 22.92 -8.02 -32.51
N TYR A 656 22.69 -6.71 -32.74
CA TYR A 656 23.53 -5.93 -33.65
C TYR A 656 24.98 -5.77 -33.19
N VAL A 657 25.23 -5.78 -31.88
CA VAL A 657 26.61 -5.89 -31.37
C VAL A 657 27.22 -7.23 -31.74
N LYS A 658 26.48 -8.34 -31.59
CA LYS A 658 26.96 -9.68 -31.96
C LYS A 658 27.21 -9.83 -33.47
N THR A 659 26.55 -9.04 -34.32
CA THR A 659 26.79 -8.99 -35.78
C THR A 659 27.77 -7.88 -36.21
N GLU A 660 28.41 -7.20 -35.26
CA GLU A 660 29.36 -6.09 -35.48
C GLU A 660 28.76 -4.86 -36.21
N GLU A 661 27.43 -4.73 -36.23
CA GLU A 661 26.73 -3.57 -36.78
C GLU A 661 26.58 -2.46 -35.72
N PHE A 662 27.71 -1.96 -35.22
CA PHE A 662 27.77 -1.06 -34.07
C PHE A 662 26.93 0.22 -34.20
N ARG A 663 26.79 0.77 -35.42
CA ARG A 663 25.94 1.96 -35.66
C ARG A 663 24.46 1.67 -35.42
N MET A 664 23.98 0.50 -35.86
CA MET A 664 22.61 0.06 -35.62
C MET A 664 22.42 -0.23 -34.13
N ALA A 665 23.36 -0.93 -33.50
CA ALA A 665 23.31 -1.20 -32.07
C ALA A 665 23.15 0.09 -31.24
N LEU A 666 23.94 1.12 -31.55
CA LEU A 666 23.89 2.42 -30.87
C LEU A 666 22.52 3.10 -31.04
N GLU A 667 21.94 3.08 -32.24
CA GLU A 667 20.61 3.65 -32.49
C GLU A 667 19.54 2.98 -31.61
N TYR A 668 19.57 1.66 -31.53
CA TYR A 668 18.63 0.87 -30.74
C TYR A 668 18.82 1.07 -29.23
N PHE A 669 20.07 1.11 -28.75
CA PHE A 669 20.35 1.39 -27.35
C PHE A 669 19.95 2.80 -26.91
N ASN A 670 20.16 3.82 -27.76
CA ASN A 670 19.70 5.19 -27.46
C ASN A 670 18.18 5.28 -27.35
N LYS A 671 17.43 4.56 -28.22
CA LYS A 671 15.96 4.47 -28.09
C LYS A 671 15.55 3.82 -26.77
N ALA A 672 16.22 2.72 -26.37
CA ALA A 672 15.95 2.07 -25.11
C ALA A 672 16.23 2.99 -23.90
N GLN A 673 17.38 3.66 -23.89
CA GLN A 673 17.77 4.60 -22.82
C GLN A 673 16.74 5.72 -22.63
N LEU A 674 16.33 6.37 -23.71
CA LEU A 674 15.32 7.44 -23.66
C LEU A 674 14.01 6.97 -23.01
N LEU A 675 13.60 5.72 -23.27
CA LEU A 675 12.39 5.16 -22.70
C LEU A 675 12.57 4.73 -21.24
N PHE A 676 13.75 4.26 -20.84
CA PHE A 676 14.05 3.96 -19.45
C PHE A 676 14.09 5.23 -18.58
N GLU A 677 14.66 6.32 -19.09
CA GLU A 677 14.72 7.62 -18.38
C GLU A 677 13.33 8.25 -18.16
N LYS A 678 12.34 7.88 -18.97
CA LYS A 678 10.94 8.33 -18.84
C LYS A 678 10.11 7.51 -17.84
N GLN A 679 10.64 6.43 -17.27
CA GLN A 679 9.92 5.61 -16.30
C GLN A 679 9.84 6.27 -14.92
N GLN A 680 8.77 5.97 -14.19
CA GLN A 680 8.61 6.32 -12.78
C GLN A 680 8.08 5.10 -12.01
N PRO A 681 8.86 4.47 -11.11
CA PRO A 681 10.25 4.80 -10.76
C PRO A 681 11.24 4.47 -11.89
N ILE A 682 12.40 5.11 -11.85
CA ILE A 682 13.47 4.89 -12.82
C ILE A 682 14.08 3.48 -12.61
N PRO A 683 14.20 2.63 -13.65
CA PRO A 683 14.78 1.30 -13.54
C PRO A 683 16.31 1.39 -13.54
N GLU A 684 16.89 1.62 -12.36
CA GLU A 684 18.33 1.88 -12.20
C GLU A 684 19.21 0.77 -12.81
N GLN A 685 18.84 -0.50 -12.64
CA GLN A 685 19.61 -1.63 -13.18
C GLN A 685 19.60 -1.66 -14.72
N ASP A 686 18.44 -1.46 -15.34
CA ASP A 686 18.31 -1.43 -16.80
C ASP A 686 19.11 -0.25 -17.40
N ILE A 687 19.10 0.92 -16.73
CA ILE A 687 19.89 2.09 -17.14
C ILE A 687 21.39 1.85 -16.99
N GLN A 688 21.83 1.23 -15.89
CA GLN A 688 23.25 0.90 -15.72
C GLN A 688 23.73 -0.03 -16.84
N GLN A 689 22.95 -1.07 -17.16
CA GLN A 689 23.28 -2.02 -18.21
C GLN A 689 23.27 -1.38 -19.60
N ILE A 690 22.28 -0.53 -19.93
CA ILE A 690 22.23 0.13 -21.24
C ILE A 690 23.41 1.10 -21.43
N ASN A 691 23.79 1.84 -20.39
CA ASN A 691 24.93 2.76 -20.43
C ASN A 691 26.24 2.01 -20.62
N GLN A 692 26.40 0.86 -19.98
CA GLN A 692 27.56 -0.01 -20.20
C GLN A 692 27.62 -0.50 -21.65
N ASN A 693 26.49 -0.94 -22.21
CA ASN A 693 26.43 -1.40 -23.59
C ASN A 693 26.75 -0.26 -24.59
N ILE A 694 26.21 0.94 -24.38
CA ILE A 694 26.49 2.13 -25.21
C ILE A 694 28.00 2.45 -25.16
N LYS A 695 28.61 2.38 -23.97
CA LYS A 695 30.06 2.58 -23.82
C LYS A 695 30.86 1.58 -24.65
N ILE A 696 30.55 0.28 -24.54
CA ILE A 696 31.20 -0.78 -25.33
C ILE A 696 31.07 -0.53 -26.83
N VAL A 697 29.89 -0.11 -27.29
CA VAL A 697 29.65 0.18 -28.71
C VAL A 697 30.44 1.39 -29.19
N ASN A 698 30.53 2.45 -28.39
CA ASN A 698 31.33 3.63 -28.72
C ASN A 698 32.83 3.31 -28.81
N GLU A 699 33.36 2.52 -27.87
CA GLU A 699 34.76 2.05 -27.91
C GLU A 699 35.09 1.20 -29.16
N LYS A 700 34.09 0.57 -29.78
CA LYS A 700 34.23 -0.20 -31.03
C LYS A 700 34.07 0.65 -32.30
N LEU A 701 33.48 1.85 -32.18
CA LEU A 701 33.28 2.79 -33.28
C LEU A 701 34.45 3.78 -33.44
N GLU A 702 35.17 4.04 -32.35
CA GLU A 702 36.48 4.72 -32.33
C GLU A 702 37.58 3.85 -32.93
#